data_AF-A0AAN6MV93-F1
#
_entry.id   AF-A0AAN6MV93-F1
#
_cell.length_a   1.000
_cell.length_b   1.000
_cell.length_c   1.000
_cell.angle_alpha   90.00
_cell.angle_beta   90.00
_cell.angle_gamma   90.00
#
_symmetry.space_group_name_H-M   'P 1'
#
loop_
_entity.id
_entity.type
_entity.pdbx_description
1 polymer ?
#
loop_
_entity_poly.entity_id
_entity_poly.type
_entity_poly.pdbx_seq_one_letter_code
_entity_poly.pdbx_strand_id
1 'polypeptide(L)'
;MPFNTRDLETYRRDERLGHKLMTPEERIQFLKPYLPAKPTRSRSRSRTKSSSSKAREEKRARLGVRRFLRRQYHIFVFAVIHIFFSVYIRFRQAYHAVANRIYSVYYHHHRTPELIRRDVKGLRRLPKHLSVILTLEDQRRSGAGLEKLINEVTDVAAWCASAGIPELSIYEPTGILKGYLKETHRAISQKLGFYFGPNYPSVSLRAPHMPPHESAALRTAVSDDDHRSLNSSSDSEEEGPRKHISIILISAEDGRDSMVDLTKTLAEMSQRKKLNTADITQELVDAELSESVMTEPDLLILFGPHVELAGYPPWQIRLTEIFHVKDNQGVGYQVFYRGLRKFSEAQMRKGRRGADVGSISLAGANQTTMGPQGNTGSGTGEMSIFHPPIVRTGTAALNRALFTQTIGLAAATLSDTKLIPHYRKALQAGRELLHADRISPICHHPDQTLASKGTKCLLLNPSVKPEASNTWGPILTEGVQKKELTVFPYQLHLDYDYWSFRDVMGSILPEELHEEIPTGFNIAGHVAHLNLRDNYLPYKYLVAEILLDKNPQIKTVINKVDNVGAESEFRTFQYELLAGSDDLNVQVAEGNCTFEFDYSKVYWNSKLETEHRRLINIFQPGEVVCDVMAGIGPFAVPAGKKNVFVWANDKNPESFKCLEAAIKKNKVSQFVRPFCADGREFIHTAAEAVLSASRNGEHATIACKVKPQAPRAPSPSRPGSPPSKKARRPAKVENEAIPIPPTISHFVMNLPASAIEFLSSYRGVYAGQEALFHPLGPAKLPVVHVHCFSYKADDETPGADIRERISRELGYPVKASSAEGAEAGAGDDEYEEGVVRIHRVRDVAPAKSMYCASFRLPREVAFAARE
;
A
#
# COMPACT_ATOMS: atom_id res chain seq x y z
N MET A 1 -5.38 -3.75 -40.53
CA MET A 1 -5.24 -2.71 -41.58
C MET A 1 -4.82 -1.43 -40.89
N PRO A 2 -3.74 -0.76 -41.30
CA PRO A 2 -3.44 0.59 -40.80
C PRO A 2 -4.56 1.56 -41.20
N PHE A 3 -4.88 2.52 -40.34
CA PHE A 3 -5.93 3.51 -40.62
C PHE A 3 -5.52 4.39 -41.80
N ASN A 4 -6.43 4.58 -42.75
CA ASN A 4 -6.22 5.51 -43.86
C ASN A 4 -6.11 6.94 -43.27
N THR A 5 -5.06 7.68 -43.65
CA THR A 5 -4.77 9.04 -43.11
C THR A 5 -5.93 10.00 -43.30
N ARG A 6 -6.65 9.89 -44.43
CA ARG A 6 -7.83 10.70 -44.72
C ARG A 6 -9.01 10.39 -43.78
N ASP A 7 -9.19 9.12 -43.43
CA ASP A 7 -10.24 8.69 -42.50
C ASP A 7 -9.88 9.14 -41.08
N LEU A 8 -8.62 9.03 -40.69
CA LEU A 8 -8.12 9.50 -39.39
C LEU A 8 -8.34 11.01 -39.21
N GLU A 9 -8.06 11.82 -40.24
CA GLU A 9 -8.33 13.26 -40.21
C GLU A 9 -9.82 13.59 -40.12
N THR A 10 -10.65 12.85 -40.85
CA THR A 10 -12.11 13.05 -40.85
C THR A 10 -12.70 12.71 -39.48
N TYR A 11 -12.23 11.64 -38.84
CA TYR A 11 -12.60 11.27 -37.47
C TYR A 11 -12.15 12.32 -36.45
N ARG A 12 -10.89 12.77 -36.52
CA ARG A 12 -10.35 13.82 -35.64
C ARG A 12 -11.04 15.18 -35.83
N ARG A 13 -11.65 15.42 -36.99
CA ARG A 13 -12.44 16.62 -37.28
C ARG A 13 -13.84 16.53 -36.68
N ASP A 14 -14.46 15.34 -36.72
CA ASP A 14 -15.74 15.07 -36.03
C ASP A 14 -15.57 15.13 -34.50
N GLU A 15 -14.47 14.58 -33.97
CA GLU A 15 -14.11 14.64 -32.54
C GLU A 15 -13.92 16.08 -32.05
N ARG A 16 -13.16 16.91 -32.80
CA ARG A 16 -12.99 18.34 -32.49
C ARG A 16 -14.29 19.14 -32.46
N LEU A 17 -15.34 18.64 -33.11
CA LEU A 17 -16.66 19.26 -33.15
C LEU A 17 -17.69 18.52 -32.28
N GLY A 18 -17.20 17.69 -31.34
CA GLY A 18 -18.02 17.02 -30.33
C GLY A 18 -18.92 15.92 -30.88
N HIS A 19 -18.47 15.24 -31.94
CA HIS A 19 -19.19 14.18 -32.63
C HIS A 19 -20.56 14.60 -33.17
N LYS A 20 -20.64 15.82 -33.72
CA LYS A 20 -21.85 16.37 -34.35
C LYS A 20 -21.79 16.36 -35.88
N LEU A 21 -20.64 16.05 -36.46
CA LEU A 21 -20.41 16.10 -37.90
C LEU A 21 -20.96 14.86 -38.62
N MET A 22 -21.00 13.72 -37.92
CA MET A 22 -21.58 12.47 -38.41
C MET A 22 -22.69 11.98 -37.49
N THR A 23 -23.77 11.47 -38.06
CA THR A 23 -24.80 10.75 -37.31
C THR A 23 -24.25 9.44 -36.72
N PRO A 24 -24.89 8.84 -35.69
CA PRO A 24 -24.44 7.58 -35.10
C PRO A 24 -24.34 6.43 -36.12
N GLU A 25 -25.25 6.40 -37.08
CA GLU A 25 -25.31 5.39 -38.15
C GLU A 25 -24.16 5.56 -39.15
N GLU A 26 -23.88 6.81 -39.54
CA GLU A 26 -22.73 7.14 -40.39
C GLU A 26 -21.40 6.82 -39.69
N ARG A 27 -21.29 7.03 -38.38
CA ARG A 27 -20.09 6.63 -37.61
C ARG A 27 -19.90 5.12 -37.56
N ILE A 28 -20.97 4.36 -37.37
CA ILE A 28 -20.90 2.89 -37.42
C ILE A 28 -20.49 2.41 -38.82
N GLN A 29 -21.02 3.06 -39.87
CA GLN A 29 -20.69 2.74 -41.26
C GLN A 29 -19.25 3.13 -41.62
N PHE A 30 -18.76 4.26 -41.09
CA PHE A 30 -17.39 4.75 -41.21
C PHE A 30 -16.39 3.80 -40.53
N LEU A 31 -16.74 3.24 -39.36
CA LEU A 31 -15.89 2.29 -38.62
C LEU A 31 -15.98 0.85 -39.15
N LYS A 32 -17.01 0.52 -39.93
CA LYS A 32 -17.30 -0.83 -40.45
C LYS A 32 -16.12 -1.53 -41.16
N PRO A 33 -15.28 -0.86 -41.97
CA PRO A 33 -14.13 -1.49 -42.61
C PRO A 33 -13.01 -1.87 -41.63
N TYR A 34 -12.97 -1.23 -40.47
CA TYR A 34 -11.95 -1.41 -39.42
C TYR A 34 -12.41 -2.39 -38.33
N LEU A 35 -13.68 -2.81 -38.35
CA LEU A 35 -14.20 -3.82 -37.43
C LEU A 35 -13.77 -5.23 -37.88
N PRO A 36 -13.41 -6.13 -36.95
CA PRO A 36 -13.02 -7.49 -37.28
C PRO A 36 -14.19 -8.25 -37.96
N ALA A 37 -13.86 -9.06 -38.98
CA ALA A 37 -14.85 -9.83 -39.71
C ALA A 37 -15.61 -10.78 -38.77
N LYS A 38 -16.95 -10.77 -38.82
CA LYS A 38 -17.76 -11.73 -38.07
C LYS A 38 -17.48 -13.16 -38.59
N PRO A 39 -17.29 -14.15 -37.70
CA PRO A 39 -16.99 -15.52 -38.13
C PRO A 39 -18.14 -16.08 -38.98
N THR A 40 -17.81 -16.48 -40.20
CA THR A 40 -18.71 -17.12 -41.14
C THR A 40 -19.06 -18.52 -40.62
N ARG A 41 -20.31 -18.71 -40.19
CA ARG A 41 -20.88 -20.05 -39.96
C ARG A 41 -20.91 -20.81 -41.29
N SER A 42 -19.99 -21.74 -41.48
CA SER A 42 -20.00 -22.68 -42.61
C SER A 42 -21.27 -23.53 -42.57
N ARG A 43 -22.07 -23.43 -43.64
CA ARG A 43 -23.22 -24.30 -43.91
C ARG A 43 -22.73 -25.73 -44.14
N SER A 44 -23.05 -26.64 -43.25
CA SER A 44 -22.88 -28.08 -43.45
C SER A 44 -23.92 -28.61 -44.43
N ARG A 45 -23.48 -29.17 -45.56
CA ARG A 45 -24.31 -29.98 -46.46
C ARG A 45 -24.13 -31.47 -46.13
N SER A 46 -25.27 -32.11 -45.86
CA SER A 46 -25.63 -33.51 -46.14
C SER A 46 -24.60 -34.64 -46.02
N ARG A 47 -24.78 -35.40 -44.93
CA ARG A 47 -24.86 -36.88 -44.84
C ARG A 47 -24.50 -37.72 -46.08
N THR A 48 -23.62 -38.69 -45.85
CA THR A 48 -23.87 -40.12 -46.12
C THR A 48 -23.33 -40.96 -44.97
N LYS A 49 -24.14 -41.96 -44.56
CA LYS A 49 -23.97 -42.85 -43.41
C LYS A 49 -23.39 -44.19 -43.86
N SER A 50 -22.57 -44.80 -43.01
CA SER A 50 -22.59 -46.26 -42.72
C SER A 50 -22.06 -46.41 -41.28
N SER A 51 -22.90 -46.65 -40.27
CA SER A 51 -23.57 -47.90 -39.87
C SER A 51 -22.63 -48.96 -39.26
N SER A 52 -22.51 -48.97 -37.94
CA SER A 52 -22.99 -50.09 -37.13
C SER A 52 -22.96 -49.71 -35.65
N SER A 53 -23.93 -50.26 -34.94
CA SER A 53 -24.47 -49.77 -33.68
C SER A 53 -24.54 -50.91 -32.66
N LYS A 54 -24.74 -50.49 -31.40
CA LYS A 54 -25.27 -51.21 -30.22
C LYS A 54 -24.19 -51.66 -29.21
N ALA A 55 -24.33 -51.46 -27.91
CA ALA A 55 -25.25 -50.65 -27.10
C ALA A 55 -24.75 -50.73 -25.64
N ARG A 56 -24.61 -49.59 -24.94
CA ARG A 56 -24.98 -49.50 -23.52
C ARG A 56 -25.08 -48.04 -23.06
N GLU A 57 -26.32 -47.66 -22.81
CA GLU A 57 -26.83 -46.61 -21.90
C GLU A 57 -26.40 -45.15 -22.06
N GLU A 58 -27.41 -44.36 -22.42
CA GLU A 58 -27.49 -42.92 -22.33
C GLU A 58 -27.23 -42.42 -20.88
N LYS A 59 -26.17 -41.63 -20.70
CA LYS A 59 -26.21 -40.48 -19.80
C LYS A 59 -26.12 -39.21 -20.63
N ARG A 60 -27.29 -38.70 -21.02
CA ARG A 60 -27.46 -37.36 -21.57
C ARG A 60 -26.68 -36.36 -20.71
N ALA A 61 -25.65 -35.74 -21.28
CA ALA A 61 -25.02 -34.57 -20.69
C ALA A 61 -26.09 -33.47 -20.58
N ARG A 62 -26.64 -33.30 -19.38
CA ARG A 62 -27.53 -32.18 -19.05
C ARG A 62 -26.76 -30.90 -19.33
N LEU A 63 -27.18 -30.15 -20.35
CA LEU A 63 -26.86 -28.73 -20.51
C LEU A 63 -27.04 -28.08 -19.13
N GLY A 64 -25.92 -27.65 -18.56
CA GLY A 64 -25.75 -27.55 -17.12
C GLY A 64 -26.64 -26.48 -16.49
N VAL A 65 -27.83 -26.87 -16.03
CA VAL A 65 -28.71 -26.11 -15.12
C VAL A 65 -27.90 -25.48 -13.98
N ARG A 66 -26.85 -26.15 -13.51
CA ARG A 66 -25.95 -25.67 -12.46
C ARG A 66 -25.11 -24.44 -12.87
N ARG A 67 -24.66 -24.32 -14.13
CA ARG A 67 -23.95 -23.12 -14.62
C ARG A 67 -24.92 -21.97 -14.86
N PHE A 68 -26.11 -22.26 -15.37
CA PHE A 68 -27.18 -21.27 -15.53
C PHE A 68 -27.64 -20.72 -14.18
N LEU A 69 -27.94 -21.59 -13.20
CA LEU A 69 -28.29 -21.20 -11.84
C LEU A 69 -27.17 -20.42 -11.15
N ARG A 70 -25.90 -20.80 -11.34
CA ARG A 70 -24.76 -20.06 -10.81
C ARG A 70 -24.68 -18.65 -11.40
N ARG A 71 -24.89 -18.49 -12.71
CA ARG A 71 -24.94 -17.16 -13.35
C ARG A 71 -26.13 -16.34 -12.84
N GLN A 72 -27.31 -16.93 -12.71
CA GLN A 72 -28.49 -16.26 -12.15
C GLN A 72 -28.28 -15.86 -10.69
N TYR A 73 -27.60 -16.70 -9.90
CA TYR A 73 -27.20 -16.39 -8.53
C TYR A 73 -26.24 -15.19 -8.48
N HIS A 74 -25.20 -15.16 -9.32
CA HIS A 74 -24.29 -14.01 -9.38
C HIS A 74 -25.00 -12.71 -9.80
N ILE A 75 -25.90 -12.77 -10.78
CA ILE A 75 -26.72 -11.62 -11.20
C ILE A 75 -27.66 -11.18 -10.08
N PHE A 76 -28.28 -12.13 -9.38
CA PHE A 76 -29.15 -11.84 -8.23
C PHE A 76 -28.37 -11.18 -7.09
N VAL A 77 -27.22 -11.73 -6.70
CA VAL A 77 -26.35 -11.14 -5.67
C VAL A 77 -25.89 -9.74 -6.08
N PHE A 78 -25.47 -9.56 -7.33
CA PHE A 78 -25.13 -8.23 -7.86
C PHE A 78 -26.32 -7.27 -7.78
N ALA A 79 -27.51 -7.70 -8.21
CA ALA A 79 -28.72 -6.87 -8.15
C ALA A 79 -29.09 -6.50 -6.71
N VAL A 80 -29.00 -7.43 -5.77
CA VAL A 80 -29.26 -7.18 -4.35
C VAL A 80 -28.26 -6.16 -3.80
N ILE A 81 -26.95 -6.36 -4.01
CA ILE A 81 -25.91 -5.42 -3.60
C ILE A 81 -26.15 -4.05 -4.24
N HIS A 82 -26.41 -4.01 -5.55
CA HIS A 82 -26.65 -2.77 -6.27
C HIS A 82 -27.90 -2.03 -5.75
N ILE A 83 -28.98 -2.74 -5.43
CA ILE A 83 -30.19 -2.15 -4.83
C ILE A 83 -29.88 -1.56 -3.46
N PHE A 84 -29.20 -2.31 -2.58
CA PHE A 84 -28.83 -1.81 -1.25
C PHE A 84 -27.93 -0.57 -1.35
N PHE A 85 -26.89 -0.59 -2.19
CA PHE A 85 -26.03 0.58 -2.40
C PHE A 85 -26.77 1.75 -3.04
N SER A 86 -27.68 1.51 -3.99
CA SER A 86 -28.49 2.55 -4.62
C SER A 86 -29.44 3.22 -3.62
N VAL A 87 -30.10 2.44 -2.77
CA VAL A 87 -30.97 2.94 -1.70
C VAL A 87 -30.15 3.74 -0.69
N TYR A 88 -29.00 3.20 -0.26
CA TYR A 88 -28.09 3.90 0.65
C TYR A 88 -27.60 5.24 0.10
N ILE A 89 -27.16 5.28 -1.17
CA ILE A 89 -26.67 6.52 -1.81
C ILE A 89 -27.81 7.54 -1.91
N ARG A 90 -29.01 7.14 -2.37
CA ARG A 90 -30.16 8.05 -2.45
C ARG A 90 -30.60 8.58 -1.08
N PHE A 91 -30.61 7.72 -0.07
CA PHE A 91 -30.93 8.13 1.29
C PHE A 91 -29.89 9.11 1.84
N ARG A 92 -28.60 8.85 1.62
CA ARG A 92 -27.51 9.75 2.03
C ARG A 92 -27.61 11.11 1.32
N GLN A 93 -27.86 11.12 0.02
CA GLN A 93 -28.05 12.35 -0.76
C GLN A 93 -29.28 13.14 -0.26
N ALA A 94 -30.40 12.48 0.01
CA ALA A 94 -31.59 13.12 0.56
C ALA A 94 -31.32 13.71 1.96
N TYR A 95 -30.64 12.96 2.84
CA TYR A 95 -30.25 13.44 4.16
C TYR A 95 -29.34 14.68 4.07
N HIS A 96 -28.30 14.66 3.24
CA HIS A 96 -27.41 15.80 3.06
C HIS A 96 -28.12 17.00 2.42
N ALA A 97 -29.01 16.79 1.46
CA ALA A 97 -29.82 17.85 0.87
C ALA A 97 -30.70 18.55 1.93
N VAL A 98 -31.39 17.77 2.77
CA VAL A 98 -32.22 18.30 3.86
C VAL A 98 -31.37 19.01 4.91
N ALA A 99 -30.28 18.39 5.36
CA ALA A 99 -29.37 18.98 6.34
C ALA A 99 -28.78 20.30 5.83
N ASN A 100 -28.26 20.33 4.59
CA ASN A 100 -27.71 21.54 3.98
C ASN A 100 -28.77 22.63 3.84
N ARG A 101 -30.03 22.28 3.52
CA ARG A 101 -31.13 23.24 3.47
C ARG A 101 -31.43 23.84 4.85
N ILE A 102 -31.47 23.01 5.91
CA ILE A 102 -31.63 23.48 7.29
C ILE A 102 -30.48 24.42 7.68
N TYR A 103 -29.23 24.04 7.40
CA TYR A 103 -28.06 24.88 7.66
C TYR A 103 -28.11 26.21 6.90
N SER A 104 -28.56 26.21 5.64
CA SER A 104 -28.69 27.44 4.84
C SER A 104 -29.75 28.41 5.38
N VAL A 105 -30.76 27.90 6.10
CA VAL A 105 -31.78 28.71 6.77
C VAL A 105 -31.24 29.25 8.10
N TYR A 106 -30.51 28.43 8.87
CA TYR A 106 -29.97 28.83 10.17
C TYR A 106 -28.87 29.88 10.05
N TYR A 107 -27.94 29.71 9.10
CA TYR A 107 -26.83 30.63 8.85
C TYR A 107 -27.10 31.48 7.61
N HIS A 108 -28.15 32.29 7.65
CA HIS A 108 -28.49 33.19 6.55
C HIS A 108 -27.94 34.61 6.83
N HIS A 109 -27.05 35.10 5.96
CA HIS A 109 -26.34 36.36 6.18
C HIS A 109 -27.11 37.62 5.72
N HIS A 110 -28.28 37.49 5.09
CA HIS A 110 -29.12 38.60 4.58
C HIS A 110 -28.37 39.68 3.77
N ARG A 111 -27.22 39.34 3.18
CA ARG A 111 -26.30 40.28 2.50
C ARG A 111 -25.81 41.44 3.38
N THR A 112 -25.77 41.27 4.70
CA THR A 112 -25.22 42.27 5.63
C THR A 112 -23.87 41.80 6.20
N PRO A 113 -22.82 42.64 6.15
CA PRO A 113 -21.49 42.26 6.63
C PRO A 113 -21.47 42.06 8.15
N GLU A 114 -22.37 42.69 8.91
CA GLU A 114 -22.46 42.57 10.37
C GLU A 114 -22.81 41.14 10.80
N LEU A 115 -23.72 40.48 10.09
CA LEU A 115 -24.11 39.10 10.40
C LEU A 115 -22.96 38.12 10.13
N ILE A 116 -22.24 38.31 9.01
CA ILE A 116 -21.07 37.50 8.69
C ILE A 116 -19.99 37.70 9.76
N ARG A 117 -19.69 38.97 10.13
CA ARG A 117 -18.74 39.29 11.20
C ARG A 117 -19.14 38.67 12.54
N ARG A 118 -20.42 38.67 12.88
CA ARG A 118 -20.95 38.03 14.09
C ARG A 118 -20.69 36.53 14.08
N ASP A 119 -20.92 35.87 12.95
CA ASP A 119 -20.71 34.43 12.81
C ASP A 119 -19.22 34.06 12.98
N VAL A 120 -18.29 34.82 12.37
CA VAL A 120 -16.85 34.54 12.50
C VAL A 120 -16.22 35.02 13.82
N LYS A 121 -16.84 35.93 14.58
CA LYS A 121 -16.28 36.49 15.83
C LYS A 121 -15.95 35.41 16.88
N GLY A 122 -16.67 34.29 16.87
CA GLY A 122 -16.45 33.16 17.80
C GLY A 122 -15.37 32.16 17.38
N LEU A 123 -14.75 32.35 16.21
CA LEU A 123 -13.72 31.45 15.71
C LEU A 123 -12.34 31.80 16.30
N ARG A 124 -11.56 30.78 16.67
CA ARG A 124 -10.23 30.93 17.29
C ARG A 124 -9.20 31.52 16.33
N ARG A 125 -9.32 31.20 15.05
CA ARG A 125 -8.43 31.66 13.97
C ARG A 125 -9.17 31.71 12.64
N LEU A 126 -8.72 32.61 11.76
CA LEU A 126 -9.21 32.76 10.39
C LEU A 126 -8.03 32.56 9.41
N PRO A 127 -8.28 32.03 8.20
CA PRO A 127 -7.25 31.95 7.17
C PRO A 127 -6.88 33.36 6.70
N LYS A 128 -5.58 33.59 6.45
CA LYS A 128 -5.08 34.82 5.80
C LYS A 128 -5.27 34.74 4.29
N HIS A 129 -5.04 33.55 3.73
CA HIS A 129 -5.28 33.28 2.31
C HIS A 129 -6.29 32.13 2.15
N LEU A 130 -7.44 32.43 1.56
CA LEU A 130 -8.46 31.45 1.20
C LEU A 130 -8.38 31.14 -0.29
N SER A 131 -8.50 29.88 -0.68
CA SER A 131 -8.71 29.51 -2.08
C SER A 131 -9.97 28.69 -2.29
N VAL A 132 -10.58 28.82 -3.48
CA VAL A 132 -11.81 28.14 -3.87
C VAL A 132 -11.70 27.58 -5.28
N ILE A 133 -12.25 26.39 -5.51
CA ILE A 133 -12.37 25.77 -6.84
C ILE A 133 -13.81 25.92 -7.32
N LEU A 134 -13.96 26.59 -8.46
CA LEU A 134 -15.22 26.80 -9.16
C LEU A 134 -15.17 26.18 -10.55
N THR A 135 -16.32 25.73 -11.05
CA THR A 135 -16.43 25.04 -12.34
C THR A 135 -17.56 25.64 -13.16
N LEU A 136 -17.32 25.89 -14.44
CA LEU A 136 -18.36 26.34 -15.37
C LEU A 136 -19.35 25.19 -15.67
N GLU A 137 -20.62 25.35 -15.29
CA GLU A 137 -21.66 24.36 -15.60
C GLU A 137 -22.07 24.40 -17.09
N ASP A 138 -22.04 23.22 -17.73
CA ASP A 138 -22.52 22.82 -19.08
C ASP A 138 -22.71 23.92 -20.15
N GLN A 139 -21.86 23.88 -21.20
CA GLN A 139 -21.82 24.78 -22.37
C GLN A 139 -23.08 24.80 -23.27
N ARG A 140 -24.20 24.16 -22.89
CA ARG A 140 -25.40 24.06 -23.73
C ARG A 140 -26.24 25.35 -23.79
N ARG A 141 -25.99 26.31 -22.91
CA ARG A 141 -26.67 27.63 -22.88
C ARG A 141 -25.61 28.74 -22.82
N SER A 142 -25.11 29.15 -23.99
CA SER A 142 -24.10 30.21 -24.12
C SER A 142 -24.52 31.48 -23.37
N GLY A 143 -23.73 31.88 -22.36
CA GLY A 143 -23.91 33.10 -21.55
C GLY A 143 -24.29 32.87 -20.09
N ALA A 144 -25.33 32.09 -19.82
CA ALA A 144 -25.90 31.94 -18.46
C ALA A 144 -24.94 31.29 -17.45
N GLY A 145 -24.10 30.34 -17.90
CA GLY A 145 -23.10 29.70 -17.05
C GLY A 145 -22.02 30.67 -16.57
N LEU A 146 -21.57 31.58 -17.45
CA LEU A 146 -20.55 32.58 -17.11
C LEU A 146 -21.09 33.61 -16.11
N GLU A 147 -22.33 34.09 -16.30
CA GLU A 147 -22.97 34.99 -15.34
C GLU A 147 -23.14 34.36 -13.97
N LYS A 148 -23.50 33.06 -13.91
CA LYS A 148 -23.56 32.31 -12.66
C LYS A 148 -22.19 32.24 -11.99
N LEU A 149 -21.15 31.88 -12.75
CA LEU A 149 -19.77 31.79 -12.24
C LEU A 149 -19.27 33.15 -11.69
N ILE A 150 -19.50 34.24 -12.43
CA ILE A 150 -19.15 35.60 -11.97
C ILE A 150 -19.92 35.92 -10.68
N ASN A 151 -21.21 35.59 -10.59
CA ASN A 151 -21.98 35.79 -9.36
C ASN A 151 -21.41 35.01 -8.18
N GLU A 152 -21.05 33.73 -8.38
CA GLU A 152 -20.41 32.90 -7.34
C GLU A 152 -19.08 33.50 -6.86
N VAL A 153 -18.25 33.99 -7.79
CA VAL A 153 -17.02 34.74 -7.47
C VAL A 153 -17.33 35.97 -6.62
N THR A 154 -18.32 36.77 -7.01
CA THR A 154 -18.69 37.99 -6.27
C THR A 154 -19.22 37.71 -4.88
N ASP A 155 -19.97 36.61 -4.71
CA ASP A 155 -20.52 36.21 -3.42
C ASP A 155 -19.40 35.77 -2.47
N VAL A 156 -18.48 34.92 -2.94
CA VAL A 156 -17.31 34.50 -2.13
C VAL A 156 -16.42 35.69 -1.78
N ALA A 157 -16.17 36.61 -2.72
CA ALA A 157 -15.40 37.83 -2.47
C ALA A 157 -16.06 38.72 -1.39
N ALA A 158 -17.39 38.90 -1.45
CA ALA A 158 -18.13 39.65 -0.44
C ALA A 158 -18.09 38.97 0.93
N TRP A 159 -18.18 37.64 0.98
CA TRP A 159 -18.06 36.88 2.23
C TRP A 159 -16.66 36.97 2.84
N CYS A 160 -15.60 36.88 2.03
CA CYS A 160 -14.22 37.04 2.48
C CYS A 160 -13.96 38.44 3.04
N ALA A 161 -14.38 39.47 2.29
CA ALA A 161 -14.27 40.87 2.73
C ALA A 161 -15.05 41.14 4.03
N SER A 162 -16.22 40.52 4.19
CA SER A 162 -17.03 40.62 5.40
C SER A 162 -16.41 39.91 6.59
N ALA A 163 -15.86 38.71 6.36
CA ALA A 163 -15.16 37.91 7.38
C ALA A 163 -13.80 38.49 7.79
N GLY A 164 -13.21 39.37 6.99
CA GLY A 164 -11.89 39.97 7.23
C GLY A 164 -10.73 39.12 6.71
N ILE A 165 -10.96 38.32 5.68
CA ILE A 165 -9.92 37.53 4.99
C ILE A 165 -9.31 38.41 3.90
N PRO A 166 -7.99 38.71 3.95
CA PRO A 166 -7.35 39.69 3.07
C PRO A 166 -7.03 39.18 1.66
N GLU A 167 -6.87 37.86 1.46
CA GLU A 167 -6.46 37.27 0.19
C GLU A 167 -7.37 36.11 -0.24
N LEU A 168 -7.83 36.14 -1.49
CA LEU A 168 -8.73 35.16 -2.10
C LEU A 168 -8.21 34.69 -3.47
N SER A 169 -7.89 33.40 -3.60
CA SER A 169 -7.55 32.79 -4.90
C SER A 169 -8.70 31.97 -5.45
N ILE A 170 -9.15 32.29 -6.66
CA ILE A 170 -10.25 31.61 -7.36
C ILE A 170 -9.66 30.80 -8.50
N TYR A 171 -9.85 29.49 -8.43
CA TYR A 171 -9.46 28.57 -9.49
C TYR A 171 -10.65 28.17 -10.34
N GLU A 172 -10.50 28.36 -11.65
CA GLU A 172 -11.43 27.86 -12.65
C GLU A 172 -10.65 27.16 -13.78
N PRO A 173 -10.91 25.87 -14.08
CA PRO A 173 -10.06 25.08 -14.97
C PRO A 173 -9.88 25.65 -16.39
N THR A 174 -10.92 26.24 -16.97
CA THR A 174 -10.89 26.70 -18.38
C THR A 174 -10.17 28.05 -18.56
N GLY A 175 -9.98 28.81 -17.49
CA GLY A 175 -9.38 30.14 -17.53
C GLY A 175 -10.29 31.22 -18.12
N ILE A 176 -11.59 30.94 -18.31
CA ILE A 176 -12.52 31.89 -18.94
C ILE A 176 -12.57 33.23 -18.19
N LEU A 177 -12.47 33.20 -16.85
CA LEU A 177 -12.52 34.38 -16.00
C LEU A 177 -11.38 35.37 -16.25
N LYS A 178 -10.21 34.89 -16.70
CA LYS A 178 -9.07 35.75 -17.05
C LYS A 178 -9.39 36.67 -18.23
N GLY A 179 -10.20 36.18 -19.19
CA GLY A 179 -10.70 36.98 -20.32
C GLY A 179 -11.70 38.06 -19.92
N TYR A 180 -12.33 37.94 -18.75
CA TYR A 180 -13.39 38.84 -18.24
C TYR A 180 -12.97 39.54 -16.93
N LEU A 181 -11.68 39.84 -16.77
CA LEU A 181 -11.13 40.50 -15.58
C LEU A 181 -11.83 41.81 -15.23
N LYS A 182 -12.07 42.68 -16.21
CA LYS A 182 -12.69 44.01 -16.00
C LYS A 182 -14.15 43.88 -15.57
N GLU A 183 -14.89 43.00 -16.21
CA GLU A 183 -16.29 42.71 -15.92
C GLU A 183 -16.43 42.11 -14.53
N THR A 184 -15.55 41.17 -14.18
CA THR A 184 -15.50 40.52 -12.86
C THR A 184 -15.14 41.53 -11.77
N HIS A 185 -14.12 42.38 -11.97
CA HIS A 185 -13.76 43.45 -11.03
C HIS A 185 -14.92 44.42 -10.79
N ARG A 186 -15.60 44.84 -11.85
CA ARG A 186 -16.79 45.71 -11.76
C ARG A 186 -17.92 45.02 -10.98
N ALA A 187 -18.19 43.75 -11.25
CA ALA A 187 -19.23 42.98 -10.56
C ALA A 187 -18.90 42.82 -9.06
N ILE A 188 -17.64 42.56 -8.71
CA ILE A 188 -17.18 42.46 -7.32
C ILE A 188 -17.36 43.81 -6.62
N SER A 189 -16.90 44.90 -7.24
CA SER A 189 -17.01 46.25 -6.68
C SER A 189 -18.47 46.66 -6.44
N GLN A 190 -19.36 46.36 -7.40
CA GLN A 190 -20.79 46.59 -7.24
C GLN A 190 -21.37 45.76 -6.07
N LYS A 191 -21.01 44.47 -5.98
CA LYS A 191 -21.47 43.58 -4.92
C LYS A 191 -21.00 44.04 -3.54
N LEU A 192 -19.75 44.46 -3.42
CA LEU A 192 -19.23 45.04 -2.18
C LEU A 192 -19.93 46.35 -1.81
N GLY A 193 -20.23 47.21 -2.78
CA GLY A 193 -21.05 48.40 -2.55
C GLY A 193 -22.45 48.07 -2.02
N PHE A 194 -23.06 46.97 -2.46
CA PHE A 194 -24.34 46.50 -1.89
C PHE A 194 -24.23 45.99 -0.45
N TYR A 195 -23.10 45.40 -0.06
CA TYR A 195 -22.89 44.89 1.30
C TYR A 195 -22.48 46.01 2.28
N PHE A 196 -21.55 46.87 1.88
CA PHE A 196 -20.89 47.84 2.77
C PHE A 196 -21.35 49.29 2.56
N GLY A 197 -22.21 49.55 1.55
CA GLY A 197 -22.61 50.89 1.18
C GLY A 197 -21.46 51.68 0.51
N PRO A 198 -21.42 53.02 0.63
CA PRO A 198 -20.42 53.86 -0.05
C PRO A 198 -18.99 53.63 0.44
N ASN A 199 -18.80 53.10 1.65
CA ASN A 199 -17.49 52.87 2.29
C ASN A 199 -17.08 51.39 2.22
N TYR A 200 -17.02 50.83 1.01
CA TYR A 200 -16.63 49.44 0.78
C TYR A 200 -15.10 49.26 0.69
N PRO A 201 -14.56 48.06 1.01
CA PRO A 201 -13.12 47.81 0.98
C PRO A 201 -12.55 47.91 -0.44
N SER A 202 -11.31 48.39 -0.55
CA SER A 202 -10.62 48.44 -1.84
C SER A 202 -10.29 47.02 -2.33
N VAL A 203 -10.39 46.81 -3.65
CA VAL A 203 -10.19 45.51 -4.29
C VAL A 203 -9.08 45.61 -5.34
N SER A 204 -8.11 44.70 -5.26
CA SER A 204 -7.20 44.40 -6.36
C SER A 204 -7.56 43.05 -6.98
N LEU A 205 -7.69 43.00 -8.30
CA LEU A 205 -7.93 41.77 -9.05
C LEU A 205 -6.73 41.51 -9.96
N ARG A 206 -6.08 40.35 -9.80
CA ARG A 206 -4.88 39.97 -10.55
C ARG A 206 -5.06 38.59 -11.18
N ALA A 207 -4.33 38.34 -12.26
CA ALA A 207 -4.18 37.02 -12.85
C ALA A 207 -2.70 36.87 -13.27
N PRO A 208 -2.11 35.66 -13.17
CA PRO A 208 -0.74 35.42 -13.62
C PRO A 208 -0.54 35.88 -15.07
N HIS A 209 0.64 36.44 -15.36
CA HIS A 209 1.03 36.92 -16.69
C HIS A 209 0.13 38.03 -17.29
N MET A 210 -0.72 38.69 -16.49
CA MET A 210 -1.56 39.81 -16.91
C MET A 210 -1.36 41.03 -15.98
N PRO A 211 -1.49 42.27 -16.49
CA PRO A 211 -1.37 43.46 -15.66
C PRO A 211 -2.52 43.50 -14.62
N PRO A 212 -2.23 43.87 -13.36
CA PRO A 212 -3.24 43.93 -12.30
C PRO A 212 -4.29 45.01 -12.57
N HIS A 213 -5.55 44.73 -12.23
CA HIS A 213 -6.65 45.69 -12.27
C HIS A 213 -6.98 46.17 -10.85
N GLU A 214 -6.70 47.45 -10.58
CA GLU A 214 -6.93 48.08 -9.28
C GLU A 214 -8.09 49.09 -9.31
N SER A 215 -8.83 49.16 -8.21
CA SER A 215 -9.86 50.20 -8.01
C SER A 215 -9.24 51.60 -7.93
N ALA A 216 -9.89 52.58 -8.55
CA ALA A 216 -9.37 53.96 -8.68
C ALA A 216 -9.07 54.69 -7.35
N ALA A 217 -9.57 54.20 -6.21
CA ALA A 217 -9.41 54.81 -4.89
C ALA A 217 -7.96 54.84 -4.35
N LEU A 218 -7.02 54.10 -4.95
CA LEU A 218 -5.60 54.14 -4.57
C LEU A 218 -4.79 55.22 -5.31
N ARG A 219 -5.31 55.81 -6.39
CA ARG A 219 -4.55 56.79 -7.19
C ARG A 219 -4.48 58.18 -6.58
N THR A 220 -5.34 58.52 -5.63
CA THR A 220 -5.36 59.83 -4.96
C THR A 220 -4.55 59.88 -3.66
N ALA A 221 -3.87 58.81 -3.26
CA ALA A 221 -3.10 58.76 -2.01
C ALA A 221 -1.57 58.81 -2.21
N VAL A 222 -1.08 58.92 -3.45
CA VAL A 222 0.37 58.86 -3.77
C VAL A 222 0.88 60.13 -4.47
N SER A 223 0.06 61.18 -4.57
CA SER A 223 0.51 62.50 -5.04
C SER A 223 -0.01 63.57 -4.09
N ASP A 224 0.92 64.37 -3.56
CA ASP A 224 0.77 65.51 -2.65
C ASP A 224 0.85 65.16 -1.15
N ASP A 225 2.07 65.15 -0.59
CA ASP A 225 2.43 66.13 0.45
C ASP A 225 3.93 66.07 0.80
N ASP A 226 4.67 67.08 0.32
CA ASP A 226 5.93 67.54 0.90
C ASP A 226 5.64 68.90 1.58
N HIS A 227 5.98 69.01 2.87
CA HIS A 227 6.05 70.21 3.71
C HIS A 227 4.77 71.00 4.10
N ARG A 228 4.34 70.90 5.38
CA ARG A 228 4.44 71.98 6.41
C ARG A 228 3.64 71.72 7.72
N SER A 229 4.38 71.89 8.83
CA SER A 229 4.06 72.39 10.19
C SER A 229 2.62 72.64 10.73
N LEU A 230 2.43 72.14 11.98
CA LEU A 230 1.86 72.76 13.20
C LEU A 230 0.37 73.20 13.30
N ASN A 231 -0.27 72.62 14.34
CA ASN A 231 -1.41 73.06 15.18
C ASN A 231 -2.81 73.23 14.57
N SER A 232 -3.75 72.39 15.01
CA SER A 232 -4.95 72.82 15.79
C SER A 232 -5.81 71.62 16.20
N SER A 233 -6.42 71.74 17.38
CA SER A 233 -7.37 70.82 17.99
C SER A 233 -8.76 70.94 17.37
N SER A 234 -9.37 69.81 16.99
CA SER A 234 -10.83 69.61 17.05
C SER A 234 -11.17 68.13 16.90
N ASP A 235 -11.99 67.64 17.83
CA ASP A 235 -12.63 66.33 17.82
C ASP A 235 -13.22 65.96 16.45
N SER A 236 -12.76 64.85 15.90
CA SER A 236 -13.52 64.04 14.93
C SER A 236 -13.03 62.60 14.99
N GLU A 237 -14.00 61.69 15.03
CA GLU A 237 -13.86 60.26 15.30
C GLU A 237 -12.82 59.57 14.39
N GLU A 238 -12.01 58.69 14.96
CA GLU A 238 -10.93 57.93 14.30
C GLU A 238 -11.44 57.11 13.09
N GLU A 239 -11.16 57.58 11.86
CA GLU A 239 -11.23 56.74 10.65
C GLU A 239 -10.07 55.72 10.66
N GLY A 240 -10.35 54.48 11.07
CA GLY A 240 -9.40 53.38 10.94
C GLY A 240 -9.02 53.08 9.48
N PRO A 241 -7.84 52.48 9.21
CA PRO A 241 -7.34 52.24 7.86
C PRO A 241 -8.33 51.42 7.02
N ARG A 242 -8.63 51.88 5.79
CA ARG A 242 -9.54 51.20 4.86
C ARG A 242 -9.04 49.79 4.57
N LYS A 243 -9.87 48.78 4.87
CA LYS A 243 -9.54 47.36 4.64
C LYS A 243 -9.42 47.09 3.14
N HIS A 244 -8.38 46.37 2.73
CA HIS A 244 -8.11 45.98 1.34
C HIS A 244 -8.22 44.46 1.18
N ILE A 245 -8.80 44.00 0.07
CA ILE A 245 -8.87 42.58 -0.32
C ILE A 245 -8.16 42.37 -1.66
N SER A 246 -7.26 41.38 -1.72
CA SER A 246 -6.61 40.96 -2.96
C SER A 246 -7.24 39.68 -3.48
N ILE A 247 -7.58 39.67 -4.76
CA ILE A 247 -8.23 38.55 -5.44
C ILE A 247 -7.37 38.11 -6.61
N ILE A 248 -7.03 36.83 -6.66
CA ILE A 248 -6.20 36.23 -7.71
C ILE A 248 -7.06 35.23 -8.49
N LEU A 249 -7.06 35.34 -9.82
CA LEU A 249 -7.73 34.39 -10.72
C LEU A 249 -6.69 33.46 -11.33
N ILE A 250 -6.84 32.16 -11.09
CA ILE A 250 -5.93 31.12 -11.57
C ILE A 250 -6.68 30.06 -12.40
N SER A 251 -5.99 29.43 -13.35
CA SER A 251 -6.51 28.37 -14.22
C SER A 251 -5.58 27.17 -14.32
N ALA A 252 -5.99 26.11 -15.03
CA ALA A 252 -5.18 24.91 -15.20
C ALA A 252 -3.82 25.18 -15.87
N GLU A 253 -3.75 26.20 -16.73
CA GLU A 253 -2.51 26.66 -17.40
C GLU A 253 -1.51 27.24 -16.39
N ASP A 254 -1.97 27.93 -15.34
CA ASP A 254 -1.08 28.44 -14.27
C ASP A 254 -0.54 27.33 -13.35
N GLY A 255 -1.05 26.12 -13.56
CA GLY A 255 -0.51 24.92 -13.00
C GLY A 255 0.72 24.47 -13.79
N ARG A 256 0.62 23.27 -14.37
CA ARG A 256 1.78 22.50 -14.83
C ARG A 256 2.62 23.29 -15.85
N ASP A 257 1.98 24.11 -16.66
CA ASP A 257 2.66 24.86 -17.71
C ASP A 257 3.54 25.96 -17.11
N SER A 258 3.14 26.63 -16.03
CA SER A 258 3.99 27.59 -15.30
C SER A 258 5.27 26.96 -14.74
N MET A 259 5.21 25.72 -14.22
CA MET A 259 6.44 25.02 -13.80
C MET A 259 7.34 24.70 -15.00
N VAL A 260 6.75 24.28 -16.12
CA VAL A 260 7.49 23.98 -17.34
C VAL A 260 8.16 25.25 -17.87
N ASP A 261 7.47 26.38 -17.87
CA ASP A 261 8.01 27.66 -18.35
C ASP A 261 9.07 28.24 -17.41
N LEU A 262 8.91 28.11 -16.10
CA LEU A 262 9.96 28.44 -15.14
C LEU A 262 11.19 27.57 -15.36
N THR A 263 11.00 26.26 -15.57
CA THR A 263 12.10 25.32 -15.83
C THR A 263 12.84 25.68 -17.13
N LYS A 264 12.11 26.01 -18.20
CA LYS A 264 12.72 26.50 -19.46
C LYS A 264 13.52 27.77 -19.21
N THR A 265 12.95 28.73 -18.48
CA THR A 265 13.60 30.02 -18.18
C THR A 265 14.88 29.85 -17.38
N LEU A 266 14.85 29.06 -16.30
CA LEU A 266 16.01 28.76 -15.48
C LEU A 266 17.08 28.00 -16.28
N ALA A 267 16.68 27.05 -17.12
CA ALA A 267 17.59 26.33 -18.00
C ALA A 267 18.25 27.25 -19.05
N GLU A 268 17.48 28.14 -19.69
CA GLU A 268 18.01 29.12 -20.64
C GLU A 268 18.96 30.12 -19.96
N MET A 269 18.61 30.62 -18.77
CA MET A 269 19.46 31.50 -17.98
C MET A 269 20.76 30.82 -17.58
N SER A 270 20.71 29.53 -17.24
CA SER A 270 21.90 28.73 -16.95
C SER A 270 22.77 28.51 -18.19
N GLN A 271 22.16 28.16 -19.33
CA GLN A 271 22.88 28.01 -20.62
C GLN A 271 23.56 29.32 -21.05
N ARG A 272 22.92 30.46 -20.81
CA ARG A 272 23.46 31.80 -21.08
C ARG A 272 24.45 32.27 -20.01
N LYS A 273 24.79 31.43 -19.02
CA LYS A 273 25.68 31.73 -17.89
C LYS A 273 25.25 32.94 -17.05
N LYS A 274 23.96 33.25 -17.02
CA LYS A 274 23.38 34.29 -16.16
C LYS A 274 23.09 33.78 -14.74
N LEU A 275 22.94 32.47 -14.58
CA LEU A 275 22.65 31.79 -13.33
C LEU A 275 23.52 30.54 -13.23
N ASN A 276 24.15 30.28 -12.08
CA ASN A 276 24.88 29.03 -11.89
C ASN A 276 23.88 27.90 -11.58
N THR A 277 24.23 26.67 -11.99
CA THR A 277 23.40 25.48 -11.70
C THR A 277 23.25 25.20 -10.21
N ALA A 278 24.24 25.58 -9.40
CA ALA A 278 24.20 25.47 -7.94
C ALA A 278 23.22 26.44 -7.26
N ASP A 279 22.84 27.53 -7.94
CA ASP A 279 21.92 28.54 -7.40
C ASP A 279 20.45 28.16 -7.61
N ILE A 280 20.17 27.11 -8.40
CA ILE A 280 18.83 26.56 -8.62
C ILE A 280 18.45 25.70 -7.42
N THR A 281 18.05 26.35 -6.33
CA THR A 281 17.57 25.71 -5.11
C THR A 281 16.05 25.57 -5.12
N GLN A 282 15.52 24.70 -4.24
CA GLN A 282 14.07 24.61 -4.02
C GLN A 282 13.48 25.94 -3.57
N GLU A 283 14.22 26.72 -2.76
CA GLU A 283 13.79 28.01 -2.25
C GLU A 283 13.63 29.05 -3.37
N LEU A 284 14.54 29.06 -4.34
CA LEU A 284 14.43 29.92 -5.52
C LEU A 284 13.19 29.57 -6.34
N VAL A 285 12.97 28.28 -6.61
CA VAL A 285 11.81 27.81 -7.36
C VAL A 285 10.50 28.16 -6.63
N ASP A 286 10.46 27.96 -5.31
CA ASP A 286 9.30 28.29 -4.49
C ASP A 286 9.03 29.82 -4.47
N ALA A 287 10.07 30.65 -4.40
CA ALA A 287 9.95 32.11 -4.43
C ALA A 287 9.42 32.61 -5.79
N GLU A 288 10.00 32.14 -6.89
CA GLU A 288 9.60 32.51 -8.25
C GLU A 288 8.15 32.06 -8.56
N LEU A 289 7.77 30.84 -8.16
CA LEU A 289 6.39 30.36 -8.35
C LEU A 289 5.38 31.10 -7.46
N SER A 290 5.80 31.52 -6.25
CA SER A 290 4.94 32.28 -5.33
C SER A 290 4.69 33.70 -5.83
N GLU A 291 5.71 34.34 -6.43
CA GLU A 291 5.59 35.69 -7.00
C GLU A 291 4.84 35.68 -8.33
N SER A 292 5.08 34.68 -9.19
CA SER A 292 4.49 34.61 -10.53
C SER A 292 3.04 34.12 -10.56
N VAL A 293 2.69 33.16 -9.69
CA VAL A 293 1.37 32.51 -9.70
C VAL A 293 0.52 32.89 -8.48
N MET A 294 0.85 32.35 -7.30
CA MET A 294 0.21 32.71 -6.03
C MET A 294 1.00 32.16 -4.83
N THR A 295 0.74 32.73 -3.65
CA THR A 295 1.21 32.16 -2.39
C THR A 295 0.40 30.93 -1.99
N GLU A 296 0.94 30.11 -1.09
CA GLU A 296 0.26 28.93 -0.55
C GLU A 296 -0.97 29.32 0.30
N PRO A 297 -2.20 28.87 -0.04
CA PRO A 297 -3.39 29.16 0.75
C PRO A 297 -3.42 28.42 2.09
N ASP A 298 -4.04 29.04 3.10
CA ASP A 298 -4.27 28.41 4.40
C ASP A 298 -5.44 27.41 4.36
N LEU A 299 -6.48 27.72 3.58
CA LEU A 299 -7.70 26.93 3.45
C LEU A 299 -8.15 26.87 1.98
N LEU A 300 -8.38 25.66 1.47
CA LEU A 300 -8.98 25.40 0.16
C LEU A 300 -10.40 24.85 0.31
N ILE A 301 -11.41 25.53 -0.23
CA ILE A 301 -12.81 25.09 -0.20
C ILE A 301 -13.24 24.56 -1.56
N LEU A 302 -13.77 23.33 -1.56
CA LEU A 302 -14.33 22.66 -2.75
C LEU A 302 -15.86 22.69 -2.68
N PHE A 303 -16.50 23.33 -3.67
CA PHE A 303 -17.96 23.49 -3.72
C PHE A 303 -18.71 22.41 -4.53
N GLY A 304 -18.04 21.32 -4.92
CA GLY A 304 -18.61 20.22 -5.71
C GLY A 304 -19.05 18.98 -4.92
N PRO A 305 -19.72 18.01 -5.58
CA PRO A 305 -20.22 16.80 -4.93
C PRO A 305 -19.12 15.79 -4.58
N HIS A 306 -17.96 15.93 -5.23
CA HIS A 306 -16.81 15.05 -5.11
C HIS A 306 -15.54 15.89 -4.88
N VAL A 307 -14.54 15.27 -4.25
CA VAL A 307 -13.22 15.90 -4.09
C VAL A 307 -12.49 15.78 -5.42
N GLU A 308 -12.44 16.87 -6.15
CA GLU A 308 -11.73 16.97 -7.42
C GLU A 308 -10.97 18.29 -7.45
N LEU A 309 -9.65 18.20 -7.65
CA LEU A 309 -8.79 19.37 -7.74
C LEU A 309 -8.69 19.90 -9.17
N ALA A 310 -9.18 19.15 -10.18
CA ALA A 310 -9.29 19.59 -11.57
C ALA A 310 -8.03 20.27 -12.16
N GLY A 311 -6.83 19.84 -11.77
CA GLY A 311 -5.56 20.43 -12.21
C GLY A 311 -5.03 21.59 -11.37
N TYR A 312 -5.68 21.92 -10.24
CA TYR A 312 -5.24 22.95 -9.29
C TYR A 312 -3.76 22.76 -8.92
N PRO A 313 -2.94 23.83 -8.89
CA PRO A 313 -1.49 23.75 -8.66
C PRO A 313 -1.10 22.96 -7.39
N PRO A 314 -0.57 21.73 -7.50
CA PRO A 314 -0.31 20.88 -6.33
C PRO A 314 0.87 21.32 -5.44
N TRP A 315 1.83 22.10 -5.95
CA TRP A 315 2.96 22.60 -5.14
C TRP A 315 2.56 23.72 -4.17
N GLN A 316 1.41 24.34 -4.37
CA GLN A 316 0.89 25.40 -3.51
C GLN A 316 0.01 24.88 -2.37
N ILE A 317 -0.19 23.56 -2.21
CA ILE A 317 -1.10 23.00 -1.18
C ILE A 317 -0.40 22.13 -0.11
N ARG A 318 0.83 22.48 0.29
CA ARG A 318 1.66 21.64 1.18
C ARG A 318 1.11 21.54 2.60
N LEU A 319 0.64 22.66 3.15
CA LEU A 319 0.09 22.85 4.50
C LEU A 319 -1.35 23.38 4.46
N THR A 320 -1.96 23.48 3.28
CA THR A 320 -3.33 23.94 3.07
C THR A 320 -4.34 22.94 3.63
N GLU A 321 -5.25 23.40 4.49
CA GLU A 321 -6.40 22.60 4.91
C GLU A 321 -7.41 22.50 3.76
N ILE A 322 -7.82 21.29 3.37
CA ILE A 322 -8.83 21.10 2.31
C ILE A 322 -10.18 20.80 2.94
N PHE A 323 -11.15 21.66 2.67
CA PHE A 323 -12.53 21.50 3.12
C PHE A 323 -13.46 21.17 1.95
N HIS A 324 -14.21 20.08 2.09
CA HIS A 324 -15.30 19.75 1.16
C HIS A 324 -16.53 19.22 1.91
N VAL A 325 -17.70 19.46 1.33
CA VAL A 325 -18.97 18.92 1.78
C VAL A 325 -19.47 17.91 0.74
N LYS A 326 -19.56 16.63 1.12
CA LYS A 326 -20.06 15.56 0.25
C LYS A 326 -21.47 15.87 -0.26
N ASP A 327 -21.72 15.52 -1.52
CA ASP A 327 -23.05 15.63 -2.16
C ASP A 327 -23.59 17.08 -2.24
N ASN A 328 -22.72 18.11 -2.18
CA ASN A 328 -23.06 19.51 -2.41
C ASN A 328 -23.00 19.86 -3.92
N GLN A 329 -23.95 20.65 -4.42
CA GLN A 329 -24.11 20.91 -5.86
C GLN A 329 -23.83 22.37 -6.27
N GLY A 330 -23.36 23.23 -5.37
CA GLY A 330 -23.08 24.63 -5.72
C GLY A 330 -22.54 25.49 -4.59
N VAL A 331 -22.19 26.73 -4.91
CA VAL A 331 -21.59 27.68 -3.95
C VAL A 331 -22.66 28.19 -2.97
N GLY A 332 -22.37 28.13 -1.67
CA GLY A 332 -23.29 28.60 -0.64
C GLY A 332 -22.57 29.01 0.64
N TYR A 333 -23.10 30.04 1.32
CA TYR A 333 -22.51 30.61 2.53
C TYR A 333 -22.40 29.59 3.67
N GLN A 334 -23.34 28.64 3.76
CA GLN A 334 -23.29 27.56 4.74
C GLN A 334 -22.05 26.67 4.58
N VAL A 335 -21.58 26.47 3.34
CA VAL A 335 -20.37 25.69 3.07
C VAL A 335 -19.14 26.54 3.40
N PHE A 336 -19.14 27.82 3.01
CA PHE A 336 -18.10 28.79 3.35
C PHE A 336 -17.86 28.87 4.88
N TYR A 337 -18.91 29.13 5.66
CA TYR A 337 -18.80 29.25 7.12
C TYR A 337 -18.36 27.94 7.79
N ARG A 338 -18.86 26.78 7.33
CA ARG A 338 -18.41 25.48 7.84
C ARG A 338 -16.93 25.22 7.55
N GLY A 339 -16.42 25.69 6.42
CA GLY A 339 -15.01 25.65 6.07
C GLY A 339 -14.16 26.46 7.05
N LEU A 340 -14.57 27.71 7.32
CA LEU A 340 -13.90 28.56 8.31
C LEU A 340 -13.94 27.96 9.72
N ARG A 341 -15.07 27.40 10.13
CA ARG A 341 -15.20 26.74 11.43
C ARG A 341 -14.27 25.53 11.55
N LYS A 342 -14.22 24.66 10.53
CA LYS A 342 -13.31 23.50 10.54
C LYS A 342 -11.85 23.95 10.58
N PHE A 343 -11.50 24.97 9.79
CA PHE A 343 -10.16 25.55 9.82
C PHE A 343 -9.79 26.11 11.19
N SER A 344 -10.72 26.82 11.84
CA SER A 344 -10.56 27.36 13.19
C SER A 344 -10.28 26.29 14.25
N GLU A 345 -10.89 25.11 14.10
CA GLU A 345 -10.72 23.97 15.01
C GLU A 345 -9.52 23.08 14.64
N ALA A 346 -8.99 23.16 13.42
CA ALA A 346 -7.90 22.32 12.95
C ALA A 346 -6.57 22.61 13.67
N GLN A 347 -5.80 21.57 13.98
CA GLN A 347 -4.45 21.69 14.54
C GLN A 347 -3.42 21.54 13.42
N MET A 348 -2.68 22.61 13.13
CA MET A 348 -1.56 22.56 12.17
C MET A 348 -0.30 22.06 12.88
N ARG A 349 0.07 20.80 12.62
CA ARG A 349 1.32 20.21 13.12
C ARG A 349 2.44 20.55 12.14
N LYS A 350 3.24 21.55 12.45
CA LYS A 350 4.44 21.88 11.67
C LYS A 350 5.54 20.90 12.07
N GLY A 351 5.88 19.95 11.21
CA GLY A 351 7.07 19.13 11.40
C GLY A 351 8.31 20.05 11.43
N ARG A 352 9.14 19.95 12.47
CA ARG A 352 10.41 20.68 12.53
C ARG A 352 11.34 20.13 11.43
N ARG A 353 11.64 20.94 10.40
CA ARG A 353 12.84 20.71 9.59
C ARG A 353 14.05 21.19 10.38
N GLY A 354 15.04 20.32 10.53
CA GLY A 354 16.34 20.68 11.08
C GLY A 354 17.08 21.56 10.08
N ALA A 355 17.08 22.87 10.33
CA ALA A 355 18.08 23.85 9.92
C ALA A 355 17.58 25.22 10.40
N ASP A 356 17.99 25.60 11.62
CA ASP A 356 18.13 26.99 12.04
C ASP A 356 19.00 26.98 13.30
N VAL A 357 20.32 26.91 13.06
CA VAL A 357 21.35 27.27 14.03
C VAL A 357 21.55 28.77 13.88
N GLY A 358 20.97 29.54 14.78
CA GLY A 358 21.09 31.00 14.80
C GLY A 358 20.59 31.56 16.11
N SER A 359 21.49 31.62 17.09
CA SER A 359 21.53 32.51 18.27
C SER A 359 20.21 33.15 18.75
N ILE A 360 19.84 32.90 20.01
CA ILE A 360 19.53 33.96 21.00
C ILE A 360 19.49 33.36 22.43
N SER A 361 20.43 33.87 23.23
CA SER A 361 20.42 34.12 24.68
C SER A 361 19.88 33.06 25.66
N LEU A 362 20.82 32.51 26.43
CA LEU A 362 20.62 32.13 27.83
C LEU A 362 20.03 33.30 28.62
N ALA A 363 18.89 33.08 29.28
CA ALA A 363 18.52 33.83 30.48
C ALA A 363 17.50 33.02 31.30
N GLY A 364 17.80 32.86 32.60
CA GLY A 364 16.78 32.71 33.64
C GLY A 364 16.38 31.29 34.01
N ALA A 365 17.15 30.69 34.92
CA ALA A 365 16.62 29.71 35.86
C ALA A 365 15.46 30.33 36.66
N ASN A 366 14.36 29.59 36.81
CA ASN A 366 13.61 29.57 38.06
C ASN A 366 12.83 28.27 38.18
N GLN A 367 13.21 27.50 39.21
CA GLN A 367 12.43 26.42 39.77
C GLN A 367 11.16 27.01 40.39
N THR A 368 10.00 26.58 39.93
CA THR A 368 8.77 26.72 40.70
C THR A 368 8.00 25.41 40.64
N THR A 369 8.02 24.70 41.77
CA THR A 369 7.14 23.60 42.12
C THR A 369 5.68 24.05 42.03
N MET A 370 4.87 23.40 41.20
CA MET A 370 3.41 23.49 41.22
C MET A 370 2.83 22.08 41.13
N GLY A 371 2.01 21.72 42.12
CA GLY A 371 1.38 20.41 42.27
C GLY A 371 0.28 20.12 41.23
N PRO A 372 -0.26 18.90 41.21
CA PRO A 372 -1.18 18.46 40.17
C PRO A 372 -2.59 19.01 40.43
N GLN A 373 -3.04 19.97 39.63
CA GLN A 373 -4.45 20.31 39.52
C GLN A 373 -5.14 19.40 38.49
N GLY A 374 -6.28 18.87 38.90
CA GLY A 374 -7.07 17.87 38.16
C GLY A 374 -7.68 18.41 36.88
N ASN A 375 -7.69 17.56 35.85
CA ASN A 375 -8.41 17.78 34.62
C ASN A 375 -9.67 16.90 34.60
N THR A 376 -10.83 17.52 34.70
CA THR A 376 -12.14 16.89 34.53
C THR A 376 -12.50 16.90 33.04
N GLY A 377 -12.35 15.76 32.38
CA GLY A 377 -12.84 15.48 31.03
C GLY A 377 -13.48 14.10 31.00
N SER A 378 -14.78 14.04 30.69
CA SER A 378 -15.60 12.83 30.72
C SER A 378 -15.31 11.88 29.55
N GLY A 379 -15.14 10.60 29.89
CA GLY A 379 -15.26 9.46 28.97
C GLY A 379 -13.98 9.02 28.25
N THR A 380 -13.06 8.35 28.96
CA THR A 380 -12.03 7.36 28.45
C THR A 380 -10.96 7.02 29.52
N GLY A 381 -11.26 7.13 30.82
CA GLY A 381 -10.26 7.02 31.90
C GLY A 381 -9.65 5.63 32.14
N GLU A 382 -10.19 4.55 31.58
CA GLU A 382 -9.72 3.18 31.88
C GLU A 382 -8.40 2.79 31.19
N MET A 383 -8.00 3.46 30.09
CA MET A 383 -6.78 3.11 29.34
C MET A 383 -5.54 3.92 29.73
N SER A 384 -5.64 4.82 30.72
CA SER A 384 -4.60 5.83 31.01
C SER A 384 -3.46 5.34 31.91
N ILE A 385 -3.64 4.28 32.69
CA ILE A 385 -2.72 3.94 33.79
C ILE A 385 -1.54 3.05 33.36
N PHE A 386 -1.69 2.28 32.28
CA PHE A 386 -0.69 1.34 31.78
C PHE A 386 0.16 1.95 30.65
N HIS A 387 0.86 3.05 30.94
CA HIS A 387 1.85 3.62 30.02
C HIS A 387 3.24 3.54 30.66
N PRO A 388 4.27 3.13 29.91
CA PRO A 388 5.64 3.15 30.39
C PRO A 388 6.04 4.56 30.87
N PRO A 389 6.96 4.66 31.84
CA PRO A 389 7.51 5.94 32.25
C PRO A 389 8.10 6.70 31.06
N ILE A 390 7.86 8.02 30.98
CA ILE A 390 8.45 8.84 29.92
C ILE A 390 9.95 9.00 30.23
N VAL A 391 10.80 8.36 29.42
CA VAL A 391 12.26 8.39 29.58
C VAL A 391 12.85 9.26 28.46
N ARG A 392 12.95 10.57 28.70
CA ARG A 392 13.63 11.51 27.77
C ARG A 392 15.15 11.43 27.96
N THR A 393 15.75 10.29 27.64
CA THR A 393 17.21 10.16 27.68
C THR A 393 17.83 10.83 26.45
N GLY A 394 18.60 11.90 26.67
CA GLY A 394 19.54 12.45 25.68
C GLY A 394 20.83 11.61 25.53
N THR A 395 20.84 10.38 26.07
CA THR A 395 21.99 9.46 26.04
C THR A 395 21.74 8.32 25.07
N ALA A 396 22.75 7.97 24.28
CA ALA A 396 22.66 6.96 23.21
C ALA A 396 22.45 5.50 23.69
N ALA A 397 22.48 5.22 25.00
CA ALA A 397 22.40 3.86 25.56
C ALA A 397 21.06 3.57 26.26
N LEU A 398 20.51 2.37 26.04
CA LEU A 398 19.25 1.92 26.64
C LEU A 398 19.43 1.53 28.12
N ASN A 399 18.77 2.26 29.03
CA ASN A 399 18.70 1.86 30.44
C ASN A 399 17.34 1.20 30.75
N ARG A 400 17.34 -0.14 30.84
CA ARG A 400 16.16 -0.97 31.09
C ARG A 400 15.51 -0.72 32.46
N ALA A 401 16.29 -0.30 33.46
CA ALA A 401 15.78 -0.05 34.80
C ALA A 401 14.77 1.12 34.84
N LEU A 402 14.88 2.07 33.91
CA LEU A 402 14.00 3.24 33.80
C LEU A 402 12.57 2.89 33.36
N PHE A 403 12.33 1.65 32.91
CA PHE A 403 11.01 1.16 32.51
C PHE A 403 10.24 0.46 33.63
N THR A 404 10.79 0.47 34.85
CA THR A 404 10.12 -0.12 36.01
C THR A 404 9.04 0.82 36.52
N GLN A 405 7.80 0.33 36.62
CA GLN A 405 6.66 1.06 37.14
C GLN A 405 5.92 0.21 38.18
N THR A 406 5.58 0.80 39.32
CA THR A 406 4.74 0.16 40.33
C THR A 406 3.38 0.83 40.36
N ILE A 407 2.32 0.05 40.13
CA ILE A 407 0.93 0.51 40.13
C ILE A 407 0.24 -0.03 41.39
N GLY A 408 -0.30 0.88 42.20
CA GLY A 408 -1.13 0.51 43.35
C GLY A 408 -2.52 0.09 42.90
N LEU A 409 -2.89 -1.16 43.15
CA LEU A 409 -4.18 -1.77 42.83
C LEU A 409 -4.83 -2.38 44.08
N ALA A 410 -6.07 -2.82 43.94
CA ALA A 410 -6.71 -3.72 44.89
C ALA A 410 -6.68 -5.16 44.37
N ALA A 411 -6.58 -6.12 45.28
CA ALA A 411 -6.77 -7.53 44.97
C ALA A 411 -7.79 -8.15 45.93
N ALA A 412 -8.53 -9.16 45.45
CA ALA A 412 -9.47 -9.93 46.26
C ALA A 412 -8.98 -11.36 46.44
N THR A 413 -8.78 -11.79 47.68
CA THR A 413 -8.49 -13.18 48.03
C THR A 413 -9.80 -13.90 48.38
N LEU A 414 -9.89 -15.17 48.00
CA LEU A 414 -11.04 -16.03 48.29
C LEU A 414 -10.70 -16.98 49.44
N SER A 415 -11.69 -17.24 50.29
CA SER A 415 -11.58 -18.23 51.37
C SER A 415 -11.46 -19.67 50.85
N ASP A 416 -12.12 -20.00 49.73
CA ASP A 416 -11.96 -21.27 49.00
C ASP A 416 -11.53 -21.02 47.54
N THR A 417 -10.48 -21.72 47.12
CA THR A 417 -9.94 -21.67 45.75
C THR A 417 -10.96 -22.17 44.71
N LYS A 418 -11.92 -23.02 45.10
CA LYS A 418 -12.98 -23.54 44.21
C LYS A 418 -13.97 -22.47 43.75
N LEU A 419 -14.08 -21.35 44.46
CA LEU A 419 -14.99 -20.25 44.15
C LEU A 419 -14.42 -19.26 43.12
N ILE A 420 -13.11 -19.36 42.79
CA ILE A 420 -12.43 -18.50 41.80
C ILE A 420 -13.15 -18.43 40.45
N PRO A 421 -13.58 -19.56 39.83
CA PRO A 421 -14.23 -19.49 38.51
C PRO A 421 -15.57 -18.75 38.54
N HIS A 422 -16.33 -18.88 39.63
CA HIS A 422 -17.61 -18.21 39.80
C HIS A 422 -17.43 -16.70 39.92
N TYR A 423 -16.59 -16.26 40.87
CA TYR A 423 -16.32 -14.84 41.10
C TYR A 423 -15.56 -14.18 39.97
N ARG A 424 -14.66 -14.89 39.27
CA ARG A 424 -14.02 -14.37 38.05
C ARG A 424 -15.05 -13.98 37.00
N LYS A 425 -16.01 -14.87 36.71
CA LYS A 425 -17.05 -14.61 35.70
C LYS A 425 -17.98 -13.48 36.13
N ALA A 426 -18.33 -13.44 37.41
CA ALA A 426 -19.18 -12.40 37.99
C ALA A 426 -18.49 -11.02 37.95
N LEU A 427 -17.26 -10.91 38.45
CA LEU A 427 -16.48 -9.65 38.46
C LEU A 427 -16.09 -9.18 37.06
N GLN A 428 -15.87 -10.11 36.13
CA GLN A 428 -15.65 -9.77 34.72
C GLN A 428 -16.92 -9.19 34.08
N ALA A 429 -18.10 -9.73 34.39
CA ALA A 429 -19.38 -9.16 33.93
C ALA A 429 -19.66 -7.79 34.56
N GLY A 430 -19.24 -7.59 35.81
CA GLY A 430 -19.34 -6.32 36.54
C GLY A 430 -18.29 -5.26 36.16
N ARG A 431 -17.32 -5.57 35.29
CA ARG A 431 -16.15 -4.72 34.95
C ARG A 431 -15.25 -4.35 36.14
N GLU A 432 -15.30 -5.14 37.21
CA GLU A 432 -14.52 -4.92 38.44
C GLU A 432 -13.19 -5.70 38.44
N LEU A 433 -13.04 -6.66 37.53
CA LEU A 433 -11.80 -7.41 37.33
C LEU A 433 -10.81 -6.61 36.47
N LEU A 434 -9.51 -6.67 36.79
CA LEU A 434 -8.48 -6.03 36.00
C LEU A 434 -8.47 -6.55 34.55
N HIS A 435 -8.52 -5.63 33.60
CA HIS A 435 -8.37 -5.93 32.18
C HIS A 435 -7.11 -5.24 31.65
N ALA A 436 -6.01 -5.99 31.55
CA ALA A 436 -4.73 -5.52 31.04
C ALA A 436 -4.11 -6.58 30.11
N ASP A 437 -3.49 -6.12 29.02
CA ASP A 437 -2.82 -7.00 28.07
C ASP A 437 -1.62 -7.66 28.72
N ARG A 438 -1.39 -8.95 28.44
CA ARG A 438 -0.24 -9.74 28.94
C ARG A 438 -0.16 -9.92 30.48
N ILE A 439 -1.15 -9.43 31.24
CA ILE A 439 -1.28 -9.68 32.69
C ILE A 439 -2.42 -10.65 32.96
N SER A 440 -2.13 -11.74 33.69
CA SER A 440 -3.19 -12.62 34.19
C SER A 440 -3.93 -11.94 35.34
N PRO A 441 -5.27 -11.81 35.29
CA PRO A 441 -6.05 -11.25 36.41
C PRO A 441 -6.07 -12.18 37.63
N ILE A 442 -5.60 -13.42 37.50
CA ILE A 442 -5.38 -14.35 38.61
C ILE A 442 -3.88 -14.40 38.89
N CYS A 443 -3.48 -14.08 40.11
CA CYS A 443 -2.11 -14.17 40.57
C CYS A 443 -2.02 -14.88 41.93
N HIS A 444 -0.81 -15.23 42.35
CA HIS A 444 -0.56 -15.75 43.69
C HIS A 444 -0.67 -14.62 44.71
N HIS A 445 -1.08 -14.95 45.93
CA HIS A 445 -1.10 -13.97 47.02
C HIS A 445 0.30 -13.33 47.22
N PRO A 446 0.42 -12.01 47.46
CA PRO A 446 1.74 -11.38 47.59
C PRO A 446 2.52 -11.83 48.83
N ASP A 447 1.83 -12.25 49.90
CA ASP A 447 2.46 -12.92 51.04
C ASP A 447 2.98 -14.32 50.66
N GLN A 448 4.29 -14.49 50.77
CA GLN A 448 5.02 -15.70 50.37
C GLN A 448 4.59 -16.95 51.16
N THR A 449 4.11 -16.78 52.40
CA THR A 449 3.62 -17.89 53.25
C THR A 449 2.26 -18.42 52.77
N LEU A 450 1.38 -17.52 52.30
CA LEU A 450 0.07 -17.85 51.75
C LEU A 450 0.17 -18.31 50.29
N ALA A 451 1.10 -17.76 49.52
CA ALA A 451 1.41 -18.21 48.16
C ALA A 451 1.86 -19.68 48.14
N SER A 452 2.71 -20.07 49.09
CA SER A 452 3.20 -21.45 49.25
C SER A 452 2.10 -22.44 49.61
N LYS A 453 1.01 -21.97 50.24
CA LYS A 453 -0.21 -22.75 50.52
C LYS A 453 -1.16 -22.84 49.32
N GLY A 454 -0.80 -22.24 48.18
CA GLY A 454 -1.58 -22.26 46.94
C GLY A 454 -2.68 -21.19 46.88
N THR A 455 -2.73 -20.26 47.82
CA THR A 455 -3.74 -19.20 47.85
C THR A 455 -3.55 -18.24 46.67
N LYS A 456 -4.66 -17.98 45.95
CA LYS A 456 -4.69 -17.09 44.78
C LYS A 456 -5.57 -15.88 45.07
N CYS A 457 -5.27 -14.77 44.39
CA CYS A 457 -6.07 -13.56 44.42
C CYS A 457 -6.45 -13.11 43.00
N LEU A 458 -7.54 -12.35 42.93
CA LEU A 458 -8.06 -11.72 41.73
C LEU A 458 -7.67 -10.24 41.74
N LEU A 459 -6.95 -9.80 40.71
CA LEU A 459 -6.59 -8.39 40.53
C LEU A 459 -7.82 -7.60 40.09
N LEU A 460 -8.09 -6.50 40.78
CA LEU A 460 -9.25 -5.66 40.54
C LEU A 460 -8.89 -4.44 39.66
N ASN A 461 -9.91 -3.85 39.04
CA ASN A 461 -9.79 -2.63 38.26
C ASN A 461 -9.25 -1.49 39.16
N PRO A 462 -8.36 -0.60 38.66
CA PRO A 462 -7.86 0.56 39.40
C PRO A 462 -8.93 1.47 40.02
N SER A 463 -10.17 1.42 39.51
CA SER A 463 -11.33 2.15 40.04
C SER A 463 -11.75 1.65 41.44
N VAL A 464 -11.39 0.42 41.82
CA VAL A 464 -11.73 -0.20 43.10
C VAL A 464 -10.62 0.08 44.12
N LYS A 465 -10.96 0.75 45.22
CA LYS A 465 -10.01 1.06 46.31
C LYS A 465 -10.29 0.20 47.54
N PRO A 466 -9.27 -0.42 48.17
CA PRO A 466 -9.47 -1.30 49.31
C PRO A 466 -9.91 -0.55 50.58
N GLU A 467 -9.56 0.72 50.73
CA GLU A 467 -9.90 1.54 51.91
C GLU A 467 -11.30 2.15 51.83
N ALA A 468 -11.91 2.17 50.64
CA ALA A 468 -13.15 2.90 50.36
C ALA A 468 -14.23 1.96 49.83
N SER A 469 -15.04 1.40 50.74
CA SER A 469 -16.09 0.43 50.43
C SER A 469 -17.19 0.96 49.51
N ASN A 470 -17.32 2.29 49.39
CA ASN A 470 -18.22 2.95 48.44
C ASN A 470 -17.78 2.80 46.96
N THR A 471 -16.55 2.35 46.71
CA THR A 471 -16.03 2.08 45.36
C THR A 471 -16.31 0.66 44.87
N TRP A 472 -16.85 -0.20 45.75
CA TRP A 472 -17.08 -1.61 45.45
C TRP A 472 -18.46 -1.79 44.80
N GLY A 473 -18.52 -2.56 43.72
CA GLY A 473 -19.77 -2.95 43.11
C GLY A 473 -20.54 -3.98 43.95
N PRO A 474 -21.75 -4.36 43.48
CA PRO A 474 -22.64 -5.23 44.23
C PRO A 474 -22.04 -6.63 44.46
N ILE A 475 -21.21 -7.11 43.54
CA ILE A 475 -20.62 -8.45 43.57
C ILE A 475 -19.52 -8.54 44.64
N LEU A 476 -18.62 -7.54 44.69
CA LEU A 476 -17.59 -7.45 45.74
C LEU A 476 -18.22 -7.25 47.12
N THR A 477 -19.24 -6.39 47.22
CA THR A 477 -19.92 -6.10 48.49
C THR A 477 -20.62 -7.33 49.04
N GLU A 478 -21.35 -8.07 48.21
CA GLU A 478 -22.05 -9.30 48.60
C GLU A 478 -21.06 -10.40 49.03
N GLY A 479 -19.98 -10.61 48.27
CA GLY A 479 -18.99 -11.63 48.61
C GLY A 479 -18.19 -11.31 49.87
N VAL A 480 -17.94 -10.03 50.19
CA VAL A 480 -17.32 -9.64 51.46
C VAL A 480 -18.29 -9.81 52.64
N GLN A 481 -19.57 -9.45 52.47
CA GLN A 481 -20.60 -9.67 53.50
C GLN A 481 -20.78 -11.15 53.84
N LYS A 482 -20.71 -12.03 52.83
CA LYS A 482 -20.75 -13.49 52.99
C LYS A 482 -19.45 -14.07 53.58
N LYS A 483 -18.42 -13.24 53.82
CA LYS A 483 -17.05 -13.66 54.22
C LYS A 483 -16.39 -14.63 53.22
N GLU A 484 -16.82 -14.58 51.96
CA GLU A 484 -16.25 -15.40 50.88
C GLU A 484 -15.04 -14.70 50.23
N LEU A 485 -15.06 -13.36 50.20
CA LEU A 485 -14.00 -12.50 49.66
C LEU A 485 -13.35 -11.61 50.74
N THR A 486 -12.07 -11.33 50.57
CA THR A 486 -11.35 -10.29 51.33
C THR A 486 -10.56 -9.43 50.37
N VAL A 487 -10.83 -8.11 50.38
CA VAL A 487 -10.17 -7.12 49.51
C VAL A 487 -9.02 -6.47 50.27
N PHE A 488 -7.86 -6.33 49.64
CA PHE A 488 -6.64 -5.79 50.26
C PHE A 488 -5.79 -5.04 49.22
N PRO A 489 -4.88 -4.13 49.65
CA PRO A 489 -3.99 -3.41 48.74
C PRO A 489 -2.94 -4.32 48.10
N TYR A 490 -2.70 -4.13 46.81
CA TYR A 490 -1.78 -4.91 45.99
C TYR A 490 -0.88 -3.99 45.17
N GLN A 491 0.43 -4.26 45.14
CA GLN A 491 1.37 -3.53 44.29
C GLN A 491 1.70 -4.36 43.06
N LEU A 492 1.30 -3.87 41.88
CA LEU A 492 1.64 -4.48 40.61
C LEU A 492 2.95 -3.88 40.10
N HIS A 493 4.00 -4.70 40.05
CA HIS A 493 5.30 -4.32 39.50
C HIS A 493 5.37 -4.68 38.02
N LEU A 494 5.57 -3.69 37.16
CA LEU A 494 5.81 -3.83 35.74
C LEU A 494 7.25 -3.46 35.44
N ASP A 495 7.96 -4.33 34.74
CA ASP A 495 9.35 -4.15 34.35
C ASP A 495 9.49 -3.92 32.85
N TYR A 496 10.74 -3.86 32.36
CA TYR A 496 11.03 -3.69 30.96
C TYR A 496 10.35 -4.77 30.09
N ASP A 497 10.34 -6.03 30.52
CA ASP A 497 9.87 -7.18 29.73
C ASP A 497 8.37 -7.14 29.45
N TYR A 498 7.59 -6.54 30.35
CA TYR A 498 6.16 -6.31 30.15
C TYR A 498 5.86 -5.43 28.93
N TRP A 499 6.62 -4.36 28.73
CA TRP A 499 6.35 -3.35 27.69
C TRP A 499 6.62 -3.89 26.28
N SER A 500 5.75 -3.58 25.32
CA SER A 500 6.00 -3.94 23.92
C SER A 500 7.12 -3.07 23.32
N PHE A 501 7.66 -3.50 22.18
CA PHE A 501 8.58 -2.69 21.39
C PHE A 501 8.01 -1.28 21.14
N ARG A 502 6.73 -1.17 20.79
CA ARG A 502 6.08 0.12 20.53
C ARG A 502 6.00 1.01 21.78
N ASP A 503 5.69 0.42 22.92
CA ASP A 503 5.56 1.14 24.20
C ASP A 503 6.92 1.72 24.63
N VAL A 504 7.97 0.89 24.56
CA VAL A 504 9.35 1.31 24.86
C VAL A 504 9.80 2.41 23.90
N MET A 505 9.58 2.23 22.59
CA MET A 505 9.95 3.22 21.58
C MET A 505 9.21 4.56 21.75
N GLY A 506 7.91 4.53 22.06
CA GLY A 506 7.12 5.73 22.33
C GLY A 506 7.55 6.48 23.61
N SER A 507 8.26 5.82 24.52
CA SER A 507 8.78 6.46 25.73
C SER A 507 10.11 7.18 25.52
N ILE A 508 10.91 6.69 24.57
CA ILE A 508 12.28 7.17 24.34
C ILE A 508 12.33 8.16 23.18
N LEU A 509 11.59 7.87 22.10
CA LEU A 509 11.61 8.73 20.92
C LEU A 509 10.91 10.07 21.18
N PRO A 510 11.34 11.16 20.51
CA PRO A 510 10.59 12.41 20.47
C PRO A 510 9.16 12.22 19.96
N GLU A 511 8.22 13.00 20.48
CA GLU A 511 6.78 12.88 20.19
C GLU A 511 6.47 13.10 18.69
N GLU A 512 7.31 13.86 18.00
CA GLU A 512 7.23 14.08 16.54
C GLU A 512 7.47 12.80 15.73
N LEU A 513 8.16 11.81 16.30
CA LEU A 513 8.44 10.52 15.67
C LEU A 513 7.45 9.42 16.08
N HIS A 514 6.43 9.71 16.88
CA HIS A 514 5.47 8.71 17.35
C HIS A 514 4.45 8.31 16.28
N GLU A 515 4.25 9.14 15.25
CA GLU A 515 3.27 8.87 14.20
C GLU A 515 3.61 7.62 13.38
N GLU A 516 4.90 7.32 13.20
CA GLU A 516 5.33 6.19 12.36
C GLU A 516 6.51 5.40 12.94
N ILE A 517 6.36 4.88 14.16
CA ILE A 517 7.39 4.06 14.82
C ILE A 517 7.74 2.85 13.92
N PRO A 518 9.04 2.63 13.61
CA PRO A 518 9.46 1.55 12.73
C PRO A 518 9.22 0.19 13.38
N THR A 519 8.19 -0.52 12.92
CA THR A 519 7.81 -1.85 13.43
C THR A 519 8.07 -2.97 12.42
N GLY A 520 8.26 -2.63 11.14
CA GLY A 520 8.49 -3.58 10.06
C GLY A 520 9.98 -3.88 9.85
N PHE A 521 10.35 -5.14 9.89
CA PHE A 521 11.69 -5.64 9.56
C PHE A 521 11.61 -6.98 8.84
N ASN A 522 12.69 -7.38 8.17
CA ASN A 522 12.79 -8.68 7.51
C ASN A 522 13.67 -9.61 8.35
N ILE A 523 13.41 -10.92 8.29
CA ILE A 523 14.17 -11.91 9.05
C ILE A 523 14.72 -12.98 8.10
N ALA A 524 15.98 -13.35 8.32
CA ALA A 524 16.61 -14.54 7.77
C ALA A 524 17.23 -15.32 8.95
N GLY A 525 16.58 -16.42 9.36
CA GLY A 525 17.02 -17.19 10.53
C GLY A 525 17.00 -16.35 11.80
N HIS A 526 18.15 -16.17 12.44
CA HIS A 526 18.31 -15.33 13.63
C HIS A 526 18.74 -13.89 13.32
N VAL A 527 18.93 -13.55 12.03
CA VAL A 527 19.36 -12.22 11.59
C VAL A 527 18.15 -11.39 11.19
N ALA A 528 18.05 -10.19 11.75
CA ALA A 528 17.03 -9.20 11.38
C ALA A 528 17.65 -8.09 10.54
N HIS A 529 16.99 -7.76 9.43
CA HIS A 529 17.32 -6.63 8.59
C HIS A 529 16.31 -5.50 8.82
N LEU A 530 16.82 -4.38 9.34
CA LEU A 530 16.05 -3.20 9.69
C LEU A 530 16.19 -2.13 8.58
N ASN A 531 15.05 -1.70 8.03
CA ASN A 531 15.00 -0.59 7.09
C ASN A 531 14.50 0.66 7.83
N LEU A 532 15.40 1.58 8.15
CA LEU A 532 15.06 2.85 8.80
C LEU A 532 14.95 3.97 7.78
N ARG A 533 14.00 4.88 8.03
CA ARG A 533 13.95 6.18 7.35
C ARG A 533 14.95 7.14 7.97
N ASP A 534 15.32 8.18 7.23
CA ASP A 534 16.37 9.13 7.60
C ASP A 534 16.16 9.78 8.98
N ASN A 535 14.91 10.07 9.33
CA ASN A 535 14.53 10.64 10.63
C ASN A 535 14.78 9.71 11.83
N TYR A 536 14.90 8.39 11.61
CA TYR A 536 15.20 7.40 12.64
C TYR A 536 16.68 6.97 12.67
N LEU A 537 17.50 7.36 11.69
CA LEU A 537 18.92 7.00 11.63
C LEU A 537 19.70 7.41 12.89
N PRO A 538 19.47 8.58 13.53
CA PRO A 538 20.14 8.93 14.78
C PRO A 538 19.89 7.94 15.92
N TYR A 539 18.79 7.21 15.88
CA TYR A 539 18.36 6.26 16.91
C TYR A 539 18.59 4.80 16.50
N LYS A 540 19.28 4.53 15.38
CA LYS A 540 19.38 3.19 14.77
C LYS A 540 19.88 2.10 15.72
N TYR A 541 20.91 2.39 16.51
CA TYR A 541 21.47 1.45 17.49
C TYR A 541 20.50 1.16 18.63
N LEU A 542 19.80 2.19 19.11
CA LEU A 542 18.79 2.06 20.16
C LEU A 542 17.61 1.22 19.68
N VAL A 543 17.11 1.50 18.47
CA VAL A 543 16.03 0.71 17.84
C VAL A 543 16.43 -0.75 17.71
N ALA A 544 17.66 -1.01 17.25
CA ALA A 544 18.20 -2.34 17.09
C ALA A 544 18.39 -3.09 18.42
N GLU A 545 18.84 -2.42 19.47
CA GLU A 545 18.98 -2.99 20.81
C GLU A 545 17.61 -3.42 21.37
N ILE A 546 16.61 -2.54 21.28
CA ILE A 546 15.24 -2.84 21.74
C ILE A 546 14.63 -3.98 20.90
N LEU A 547 14.90 -4.00 19.59
CA LEU A 547 14.44 -5.08 18.71
C LEU A 547 15.04 -6.43 19.14
N LEU A 548 16.33 -6.47 19.47
CA LEU A 548 17.00 -7.67 19.94
C LEU A 548 16.41 -8.15 21.28
N ASP A 549 16.22 -7.26 22.25
CA ASP A 549 15.63 -7.59 23.54
C ASP A 549 14.20 -8.15 23.41
N LYS A 550 13.38 -7.56 22.53
CA LYS A 550 11.96 -7.91 22.37
C LYS A 550 11.71 -9.13 21.48
N ASN A 551 12.74 -9.64 20.81
CA ASN A 551 12.64 -10.77 19.90
C ASN A 551 13.71 -11.83 20.21
N PRO A 552 13.44 -12.79 21.12
CA PRO A 552 14.43 -13.79 21.56
C PRO A 552 15.02 -14.69 20.46
N GLN A 553 14.36 -14.78 19.29
CA GLN A 553 14.85 -15.52 18.14
C GLN A 553 15.94 -14.77 17.36
N ILE A 554 15.98 -13.44 17.49
CA ILE A 554 16.92 -12.56 16.79
C ILE A 554 18.16 -12.42 17.65
N LYS A 555 19.34 -12.64 17.07
CA LYS A 555 20.63 -12.46 17.75
C LYS A 555 21.49 -11.38 17.10
N THR A 556 21.14 -10.98 15.88
CA THR A 556 21.93 -10.07 15.06
C THR A 556 20.98 -9.15 14.30
N VAL A 557 21.18 -7.84 14.42
CA VAL A 557 20.40 -6.83 13.70
C VAL A 557 21.34 -6.04 12.80
N ILE A 558 21.00 -5.99 11.50
CA ILE A 558 21.80 -5.32 10.48
C ILE A 558 20.98 -4.26 9.73
N ASN A 559 21.68 -3.29 9.18
CA ASN A 559 21.19 -2.39 8.14
C ASN A 559 21.90 -2.71 6.83
N LYS A 560 21.18 -2.77 5.70
CA LYS A 560 21.83 -2.93 4.39
C LYS A 560 22.19 -1.55 3.84
N VAL A 561 23.46 -1.38 3.49
CA VAL A 561 23.97 -0.09 3.03
C VAL A 561 23.67 0.12 1.54
N ASP A 562 23.62 -0.97 0.77
CA ASP A 562 23.48 -0.92 -0.69
C ASP A 562 22.26 -1.66 -1.23
N ASN A 563 21.84 -1.25 -2.42
CA ASN A 563 20.86 -1.98 -3.20
C ASN A 563 21.47 -3.27 -3.75
N VAL A 564 20.81 -4.40 -3.47
CA VAL A 564 21.24 -5.73 -3.94
C VAL A 564 21.40 -5.76 -5.46
N GLY A 565 22.59 -6.11 -5.94
CA GLY A 565 22.91 -6.26 -7.36
C GLY A 565 23.42 -5.00 -8.06
N ALA A 566 23.62 -3.88 -7.35
CA ALA A 566 24.24 -2.67 -7.93
C ALA A 566 25.77 -2.80 -8.06
N GLU A 567 26.44 -3.42 -7.07
CA GLU A 567 27.90 -3.51 -7.01
C GLU A 567 28.46 -4.93 -7.22
N SER A 568 27.60 -5.95 -7.19
CA SER A 568 28.01 -7.36 -7.22
C SER A 568 27.12 -8.20 -8.14
N GLU A 569 27.73 -8.85 -9.12
CA GLU A 569 27.06 -9.81 -10.01
C GLU A 569 26.48 -11.02 -9.27
N PHE A 570 27.02 -11.33 -8.08
CA PHE A 570 26.55 -12.43 -7.22
C PHE A 570 25.37 -12.05 -6.32
N ARG A 571 24.85 -10.82 -6.43
CA ARG A 571 23.74 -10.30 -5.62
C ARG A 571 24.03 -10.35 -4.11
N THR A 572 25.29 -10.19 -3.73
CA THR A 572 25.70 -9.93 -2.34
C THR A 572 25.36 -8.49 -1.94
N PHE A 573 25.40 -8.19 -0.65
CA PHE A 573 25.13 -6.85 -0.13
C PHE A 573 26.13 -6.49 0.96
N GLN A 574 26.51 -5.22 1.03
CA GLN A 574 27.22 -4.67 2.17
C GLN A 574 26.23 -4.37 3.31
N TYR A 575 26.69 -4.54 4.54
CA TYR A 575 25.85 -4.35 5.72
C TYR A 575 26.61 -3.65 6.84
N GLU A 576 25.83 -2.95 7.66
CA GLU A 576 26.27 -2.39 8.94
C GLU A 576 25.63 -3.21 10.06
N LEU A 577 26.45 -3.65 11.02
CA LEU A 577 25.95 -4.26 12.25
C LEU A 577 25.39 -3.18 13.19
N LEU A 578 24.12 -3.32 13.59
CA LEU A 578 23.46 -2.41 14.50
C LEU A 578 23.40 -2.94 15.94
N ALA A 579 23.15 -4.24 16.13
CA ALA A 579 23.10 -4.84 17.46
C ALA A 579 23.37 -6.35 17.43
N GLY A 580 23.87 -6.88 18.54
CA GLY A 580 24.11 -8.31 18.74
C GLY A 580 25.47 -8.80 18.23
N SER A 581 25.59 -10.10 18.01
CA SER A 581 26.82 -10.72 17.50
C SER A 581 26.94 -10.57 15.98
N ASP A 582 28.15 -10.33 15.46
CA ASP A 582 28.42 -10.34 14.01
C ASP A 582 28.46 -11.78 13.47
N ASP A 583 27.30 -12.42 13.42
CA ASP A 583 27.11 -13.76 12.85
C ASP A 583 26.00 -13.72 11.79
N LEU A 584 26.37 -13.97 10.54
CA LEU A 584 25.44 -14.06 9.42
C LEU A 584 25.23 -15.49 8.93
N ASN A 585 25.74 -16.49 9.64
CA ASN A 585 25.49 -17.89 9.32
C ASN A 585 24.08 -18.26 9.79
N VAL A 586 23.14 -18.23 8.87
CA VAL A 586 21.73 -18.44 9.17
C VAL A 586 21.28 -19.82 8.79
N GLN A 587 20.36 -20.35 9.59
CA GLN A 587 19.58 -21.53 9.24
C GLN A 587 18.12 -21.11 9.02
N VAL A 588 17.57 -21.46 7.87
CA VAL A 588 16.19 -21.16 7.50
C VAL A 588 15.47 -22.43 7.07
N ALA A 589 14.14 -22.45 7.27
CA ALA A 589 13.29 -23.54 6.84
C ALA A 589 12.24 -23.01 5.85
N GLU A 590 12.17 -23.61 4.66
CA GLU A 590 11.19 -23.27 3.63
C GLU A 590 10.75 -24.55 2.90
N GLY A 591 9.45 -24.73 2.66
CA GLY A 591 8.96 -25.89 1.90
C GLY A 591 9.33 -27.25 2.53
N ASN A 592 9.31 -27.35 3.86
CA ASN A 592 9.80 -28.50 4.63
C ASN A 592 11.28 -28.84 4.38
N CYS A 593 12.08 -27.93 3.84
CA CYS A 593 13.51 -28.07 3.61
C CYS A 593 14.27 -27.10 4.48
N THR A 594 15.49 -27.49 4.88
CA THR A 594 16.36 -26.67 5.72
C THR A 594 17.56 -26.22 4.91
N PHE A 595 17.86 -24.94 4.96
CA PHE A 595 18.98 -24.30 4.26
C PHE A 595 19.89 -23.64 5.29
N GLU A 596 21.20 -23.75 5.08
CA GLU A 596 22.24 -23.11 5.89
C GLU A 596 23.17 -22.37 4.96
N PHE A 597 23.45 -21.10 5.28
CA PHE A 597 24.28 -20.24 4.45
C PHE A 597 24.74 -19.00 5.22
N ASP A 598 25.79 -18.37 4.71
CA ASP A 598 26.22 -17.04 5.12
C ASP A 598 25.41 -15.97 4.37
N TYR A 599 24.59 -15.22 5.10
CA TYR A 599 23.65 -14.26 4.50
C TYR A 599 24.35 -13.12 3.75
N SER A 600 25.61 -12.81 4.05
CA SER A 600 26.37 -11.79 3.30
C SER A 600 26.83 -12.25 1.92
N LYS A 601 27.03 -13.57 1.74
CA LYS A 601 27.65 -14.16 0.55
C LYS A 601 26.66 -14.71 -0.47
N VAL A 602 25.39 -14.88 -0.10
CA VAL A 602 24.35 -15.42 -0.98
C VAL A 602 23.07 -14.61 -0.92
N TYR A 603 22.32 -14.61 -2.02
CA TYR A 603 21.01 -13.97 -2.07
C TYR A 603 19.93 -14.85 -1.42
N TRP A 604 19.19 -14.29 -0.47
CA TRP A 604 18.02 -14.93 0.13
C TRP A 604 16.90 -13.93 0.41
N ASN A 605 15.65 -14.34 0.16
CA ASN A 605 14.45 -13.55 0.46
C ASN A 605 13.25 -14.43 0.84
N SER A 606 12.95 -14.48 2.14
CA SER A 606 11.83 -15.26 2.70
C SER A 606 10.45 -14.86 2.17
N LYS A 607 10.28 -13.67 1.57
CA LYS A 607 9.00 -13.22 0.98
C LYS A 607 8.66 -13.92 -0.34
N LEU A 608 9.59 -14.67 -0.92
CA LEU A 608 9.37 -15.40 -2.17
C LEU A 608 8.80 -16.81 -1.97
N GLU A 609 8.62 -17.26 -0.72
CA GLU A 609 8.14 -18.62 -0.44
C GLU A 609 6.81 -18.95 -1.14
N THR A 610 5.88 -17.99 -1.22
CA THR A 610 4.60 -18.20 -1.93
C THR A 610 4.80 -18.47 -3.41
N GLU A 611 5.76 -17.79 -4.05
CA GLU A 611 6.11 -17.99 -5.45
C GLU A 611 6.88 -19.30 -5.66
N HIS A 612 7.81 -19.62 -4.76
CA HIS A 612 8.51 -20.90 -4.76
C HIS A 612 7.51 -22.06 -4.73
N ARG A 613 6.60 -22.03 -3.75
CA ARG A 613 5.54 -23.03 -3.59
C ARG A 613 4.63 -23.11 -4.81
N ARG A 614 4.30 -21.97 -5.43
CA ARG A 614 3.47 -21.92 -6.65
C ARG A 614 4.11 -22.72 -7.76
N LEU A 615 5.37 -22.46 -8.13
CA LEU A 615 6.06 -23.19 -9.19
C LEU A 615 6.31 -24.66 -8.83
N ILE A 616 6.74 -24.94 -7.60
CA ILE A 616 6.94 -26.32 -7.12
C ILE A 616 5.66 -27.15 -7.24
N ASN A 617 4.48 -26.55 -7.03
CA ASN A 617 3.20 -27.24 -7.17
C ASN A 617 2.85 -27.60 -8.62
N ILE A 618 3.40 -26.90 -9.61
CA ILE A 618 3.21 -27.19 -11.04
C ILE A 618 3.97 -28.46 -11.43
N PHE A 619 5.19 -28.63 -10.92
CA PHE A 619 6.07 -29.74 -11.28
C PHE A 619 5.50 -31.09 -10.84
N GLN A 620 5.52 -32.06 -11.75
CA GLN A 620 5.04 -33.42 -11.53
C GLN A 620 6.21 -34.36 -11.18
N PRO A 621 5.99 -35.35 -10.29
CA PRO A 621 6.98 -36.37 -9.99
C PRO A 621 7.47 -37.09 -11.27
N GLY A 622 8.78 -37.30 -11.37
CA GLY A 622 9.43 -37.91 -12.54
C GLY A 622 9.76 -36.95 -13.68
N GLU A 623 9.32 -35.68 -13.64
CA GLU A 623 9.73 -34.66 -14.62
C GLU A 623 11.16 -34.16 -14.37
N VAL A 624 11.75 -33.54 -15.40
CA VAL A 624 13.04 -32.83 -15.30
C VAL A 624 12.80 -31.33 -15.32
N VAL A 625 13.36 -30.64 -14.32
CA VAL A 625 13.34 -29.18 -14.18
C VAL A 625 14.77 -28.66 -14.20
N CYS A 626 15.01 -27.58 -14.94
CA CYS A 626 16.28 -26.85 -14.90
C CYS A 626 16.09 -25.52 -14.17
N ASP A 627 16.75 -25.36 -13.04
CA ASP A 627 16.79 -24.10 -12.29
C ASP A 627 18.09 -23.38 -12.66
N VAL A 628 17.99 -22.38 -13.53
CA VAL A 628 19.17 -21.76 -14.18
C VAL A 628 19.92 -20.81 -13.23
N MET A 629 19.22 -20.25 -12.24
CA MET A 629 19.74 -19.33 -11.22
C MET A 629 19.23 -19.74 -9.84
N ALA A 630 19.62 -20.96 -9.45
CA ALA A 630 19.11 -21.67 -8.30
C ALA A 630 19.46 -21.02 -6.96
N GLY A 631 20.51 -20.19 -6.88
CA GLY A 631 21.06 -19.73 -5.61
C GLY A 631 21.39 -20.94 -4.73
N ILE A 632 20.81 -20.98 -3.53
CA ILE A 632 20.95 -22.11 -2.59
C ILE A 632 19.89 -23.21 -2.78
N GLY A 633 19.05 -23.10 -3.82
CA GLY A 633 18.07 -24.11 -4.23
C GLY A 633 16.68 -24.05 -3.59
N PRO A 634 16.03 -22.87 -3.42
CA PRO A 634 14.68 -22.81 -2.85
C PRO A 634 13.61 -23.43 -3.77
N PHE A 635 13.82 -23.50 -5.09
CA PHE A 635 12.98 -24.32 -5.98
C PHE A 635 13.49 -25.76 -6.05
N ALA A 636 14.81 -25.92 -6.26
CA ALA A 636 15.42 -27.21 -6.56
C ALA A 636 15.28 -28.25 -5.43
N VAL A 637 15.59 -27.87 -4.19
CA VAL A 637 15.60 -28.82 -3.07
C VAL A 637 14.18 -29.29 -2.70
N PRO A 638 13.16 -28.41 -2.58
CA PRO A 638 11.80 -28.86 -2.35
C PRO A 638 11.19 -29.63 -3.54
N ALA A 639 11.53 -29.29 -4.79
CA ALA A 639 11.11 -30.08 -5.95
C ALA A 639 11.71 -31.49 -5.93
N GLY A 640 12.99 -31.62 -5.53
CA GLY A 640 13.62 -32.92 -5.29
C GLY A 640 12.90 -33.78 -4.25
N LYS A 641 12.33 -33.18 -3.19
CA LYS A 641 11.48 -33.91 -2.23
C LYS A 641 10.15 -34.41 -2.81
N LYS A 642 9.70 -33.83 -3.91
CA LYS A 642 8.54 -34.31 -4.69
C LYS A 642 8.92 -35.36 -5.75
N ASN A 643 10.16 -35.87 -5.72
CA ASN A 643 10.69 -36.82 -6.71
C ASN A 643 10.75 -36.23 -8.13
N VAL A 644 11.00 -34.91 -8.23
CA VAL A 644 11.25 -34.21 -9.49
C VAL A 644 12.76 -34.18 -9.69
N PHE A 645 13.23 -34.54 -10.88
CA PHE A 645 14.64 -34.41 -11.24
C PHE A 645 14.97 -32.94 -11.49
N VAL A 646 15.99 -32.41 -10.83
CA VAL A 646 16.36 -31.00 -10.95
C VAL A 646 17.85 -30.83 -11.25
N TRP A 647 18.15 -30.15 -12.35
CA TRP A 647 19.48 -29.65 -12.64
C TRP A 647 19.51 -28.19 -12.17
N ALA A 648 20.24 -27.93 -11.10
CA ALA A 648 20.23 -26.66 -10.38
C ALA A 648 21.58 -25.95 -10.55
N ASN A 649 21.58 -24.81 -11.22
CA ASN A 649 22.77 -24.05 -11.55
C ASN A 649 22.79 -22.70 -10.83
N ASP A 650 23.95 -22.26 -10.37
CA ASP A 650 24.16 -20.87 -9.98
C ASP A 650 25.59 -20.43 -10.29
N LYS A 651 25.77 -19.18 -10.73
CA LYS A 651 27.10 -18.64 -11.06
C LYS A 651 27.95 -18.37 -9.81
N ASN A 652 27.33 -18.09 -8.66
CA ASN A 652 28.06 -17.78 -7.43
C ASN A 652 28.61 -19.07 -6.78
N PRO A 653 29.94 -19.22 -6.63
CA PRO A 653 30.53 -20.40 -6.00
C PRO A 653 30.07 -20.64 -4.55
N GLU A 654 29.77 -19.58 -3.80
CA GLU A 654 29.26 -19.70 -2.42
C GLU A 654 27.81 -20.22 -2.40
N SER A 655 26.97 -19.76 -3.33
CA SER A 655 25.63 -20.30 -3.54
C SER A 655 25.69 -21.79 -3.88
N PHE A 656 26.59 -22.18 -4.79
CA PHE A 656 26.80 -23.57 -5.18
C PHE A 656 27.21 -24.45 -3.99
N LYS A 657 28.18 -24.02 -3.17
CA LYS A 657 28.58 -24.75 -1.95
C LYS A 657 27.39 -24.94 -0.99
N CYS A 658 26.59 -23.90 -0.80
CA CYS A 658 25.40 -23.95 0.06
C CYS A 658 24.33 -24.89 -0.53
N LEU A 659 24.15 -24.88 -1.86
CA LEU A 659 23.24 -25.78 -2.57
C LEU A 659 23.67 -27.25 -2.41
N GLU A 660 24.96 -27.58 -2.56
CA GLU A 660 25.47 -28.93 -2.32
C GLU A 660 25.20 -29.40 -0.88
N ALA A 661 25.44 -28.53 0.10
CA ALA A 661 25.15 -28.81 1.50
C ALA A 661 23.65 -29.03 1.73
N ALA A 662 22.79 -28.19 1.13
CA ALA A 662 21.33 -28.30 1.24
C ALA A 662 20.81 -29.60 0.60
N ILE A 663 21.34 -30.02 -0.55
CA ILE A 663 20.98 -31.27 -1.23
C ILE A 663 21.28 -32.48 -0.32
N LYS A 664 22.49 -32.52 0.26
CA LYS A 664 22.91 -33.59 1.19
C LYS A 664 22.04 -33.59 2.44
N LYS A 665 21.84 -32.42 3.06
CA LYS A 665 21.08 -32.27 4.30
C LYS A 665 19.61 -32.69 4.15
N ASN A 666 19.00 -32.33 3.02
CA ASN A 666 17.60 -32.64 2.73
C ASN A 666 17.38 -34.01 2.09
N LYS A 667 18.44 -34.78 1.86
CA LYS A 667 18.42 -36.15 1.32
C LYS A 667 17.80 -36.24 -0.09
N VAL A 668 18.09 -35.27 -0.94
CA VAL A 668 17.56 -35.19 -2.31
C VAL A 668 18.62 -35.42 -3.39
N SER A 669 19.79 -35.96 -3.02
CA SER A 669 20.93 -36.20 -3.93
C SER A 669 20.62 -37.09 -5.14
N GLN A 670 19.62 -37.97 -5.05
CA GLN A 670 19.18 -38.79 -6.19
C GLN A 670 18.40 -37.99 -7.24
N PHE A 671 17.80 -36.86 -6.83
CA PHE A 671 16.90 -36.06 -7.66
C PHE A 671 17.51 -34.72 -8.06
N VAL A 672 18.37 -34.12 -7.25
CA VAL A 672 18.92 -32.78 -7.50
C VAL A 672 20.42 -32.84 -7.80
N ARG A 673 20.82 -32.28 -8.94
CA ARG A 673 22.21 -32.16 -9.39
C ARG A 673 22.64 -30.69 -9.41
N PRO A 674 23.65 -30.30 -8.64
CA PRO A 674 24.12 -28.92 -8.60
C PRO A 674 25.17 -28.67 -9.69
N PHE A 675 25.18 -27.45 -10.26
CA PHE A 675 26.15 -26.95 -11.24
C PHE A 675 26.59 -25.53 -10.88
N CYS A 676 27.82 -25.18 -11.26
CA CYS A 676 28.40 -23.85 -11.06
C CYS A 676 28.90 -23.29 -12.39
N ALA A 677 27.99 -22.75 -13.21
CA ALA A 677 28.28 -22.20 -14.52
C ALA A 677 27.49 -20.92 -14.79
N ASP A 678 27.87 -20.19 -15.83
CA ASP A 678 27.05 -19.08 -16.34
C ASP A 678 25.70 -19.61 -16.85
N GLY A 679 24.62 -18.87 -16.59
CA GLY A 679 23.28 -19.30 -16.98
C GLY A 679 23.11 -19.52 -18.49
N ARG A 680 23.82 -18.74 -19.33
CA ARG A 680 23.76 -18.89 -20.80
C ARG A 680 24.37 -20.21 -21.25
N GLU A 681 25.54 -20.55 -20.71
CA GLU A 681 26.23 -21.82 -20.97
C GLU A 681 25.44 -23.01 -20.41
N PHE A 682 24.86 -22.84 -19.22
CA PHE A 682 24.08 -23.90 -18.58
C PHE A 682 22.81 -24.26 -19.37
N ILE A 683 22.05 -23.28 -19.89
CA ILE A 683 20.85 -23.57 -20.69
C ILE A 683 21.18 -24.48 -21.87
N HIS A 684 22.32 -24.22 -22.52
CA HIS A 684 22.82 -24.97 -23.66
C HIS A 684 23.27 -26.39 -23.31
N THR A 685 24.04 -26.54 -22.24
CA THR A 685 24.61 -27.83 -21.83
C THR A 685 23.60 -28.71 -21.09
N ALA A 686 22.60 -28.12 -20.43
CA ALA A 686 21.60 -28.85 -19.64
C ALA A 686 20.77 -29.83 -20.49
N ALA A 687 20.33 -29.43 -21.69
CA ALA A 687 19.55 -30.29 -22.57
C ALA A 687 20.33 -31.54 -23.00
N GLU A 688 21.60 -31.35 -23.37
CA GLU A 688 22.52 -32.44 -23.73
C GLU A 688 22.84 -33.33 -22.52
N ALA A 689 23.08 -32.72 -21.36
CA ALA A 689 23.35 -33.44 -20.11
C ALA A 689 22.17 -34.33 -19.70
N VAL A 690 20.94 -33.83 -19.77
CA VAL A 690 19.71 -34.60 -19.47
C VAL A 690 19.54 -35.75 -20.45
N LEU A 691 19.70 -35.50 -21.75
CA LEU A 691 19.62 -36.54 -22.78
C LEU A 691 20.69 -37.63 -22.58
N SER A 692 21.92 -37.23 -22.24
CA SER A 692 23.01 -38.17 -21.95
C SER A 692 22.72 -39.04 -20.72
N ALA A 693 22.22 -38.44 -19.64
CA ALA A 693 21.86 -39.16 -18.42
C ALA A 693 20.73 -40.17 -18.66
N SER A 694 19.74 -39.79 -19.47
CA SER A 694 18.66 -40.69 -19.88
C SER A 694 19.18 -41.87 -20.72
N ARG A 695 20.05 -41.59 -21.71
CA ARG A 695 20.69 -42.63 -22.55
C ARG A 695 21.58 -43.58 -21.75
N ASN A 696 22.22 -43.08 -20.70
CA ASN A 696 23.04 -43.88 -19.78
C ASN A 696 22.20 -44.76 -18.83
N GLY A 697 20.86 -44.65 -18.85
CA GLY A 697 19.97 -45.42 -17.98
C GLY A 697 19.99 -44.97 -16.53
N GLU A 698 20.36 -43.72 -16.26
CA GLU A 698 20.38 -43.16 -14.92
C GLU A 698 18.96 -43.05 -14.35
N HIS A 699 18.80 -43.38 -13.08
CA HIS A 699 17.51 -43.47 -12.40
C HIS A 699 17.64 -43.15 -10.91
N ALA A 700 16.55 -42.69 -10.30
CA ALA A 700 16.43 -42.57 -8.85
C ALA A 700 15.67 -43.76 -8.27
N THR A 701 15.98 -44.15 -7.03
CA THR A 701 15.30 -45.23 -6.32
C THR A 701 14.43 -44.69 -5.19
N ILE A 702 13.16 -45.10 -5.15
CA ILE A 702 12.23 -44.78 -4.08
C ILE A 702 11.85 -46.04 -3.32
N ALA A 703 11.98 -46.00 -2.00
CA ALA A 703 11.52 -47.07 -1.12
C ALA A 703 9.99 -47.04 -1.00
N CYS A 704 9.30 -48.00 -1.62
CA CYS A 704 7.85 -48.12 -1.49
C CYS A 704 7.51 -48.94 -0.25
N LYS A 705 6.85 -48.32 0.73
CA LYS A 705 6.34 -49.04 1.91
C LYS A 705 5.05 -49.76 1.53
N VAL A 706 5.17 -51.02 1.11
CA VAL A 706 4.02 -51.88 0.87
C VAL A 706 3.31 -52.15 2.21
N LYS A 707 2.05 -51.72 2.34
CA LYS A 707 1.21 -52.10 3.50
C LYS A 707 1.08 -53.63 3.52
N PRO A 708 1.34 -54.32 4.64
CA PRO A 708 1.12 -55.76 4.71
C PRO A 708 -0.36 -56.05 4.42
N GLN A 709 -0.62 -56.87 3.41
CA GLN A 709 -1.98 -57.34 3.11
C GLN A 709 -2.53 -58.03 4.36
N ALA A 710 -3.75 -57.63 4.77
CA ALA A 710 -4.45 -58.30 5.87
C ALA A 710 -4.57 -59.81 5.53
N PRO A 711 -4.30 -60.71 6.48
CA PRO A 711 -4.42 -62.14 6.22
C PRO A 711 -5.85 -62.44 5.78
N ARG A 712 -6.00 -63.10 4.61
CA ARG A 712 -7.29 -63.65 4.17
C ARG A 712 -7.87 -64.52 5.29
N ALA A 713 -9.17 -64.35 5.55
CA ALA A 713 -9.91 -65.12 6.55
C ALA A 713 -9.65 -66.63 6.37
N PRO A 714 -9.40 -67.39 7.45
CA PRO A 714 -9.21 -68.82 7.34
C PRO A 714 -10.51 -69.47 6.88
N SER A 715 -10.41 -70.37 5.90
CA SER A 715 -11.47 -71.32 5.59
C SER A 715 -11.74 -72.21 6.81
N PRO A 716 -12.99 -72.65 7.04
CA PRO A 716 -13.33 -73.45 8.21
C PRO A 716 -12.66 -74.83 8.07
N SER A 717 -11.60 -75.06 8.84
CA SER A 717 -11.04 -76.38 9.05
C SER A 717 -11.43 -76.89 10.44
N ARG A 718 -11.64 -78.22 10.49
CA ARG A 718 -12.18 -79.01 11.59
C ARG A 718 -11.63 -78.66 12.99
N PRO A 719 -12.44 -78.83 14.05
CA PRO A 719 -12.03 -78.54 15.42
C PRO A 719 -11.00 -79.57 15.92
N GLY A 720 -9.83 -79.10 16.36
CA GLY A 720 -8.87 -79.92 17.11
C GLY A 720 -7.39 -79.62 16.85
N SER A 721 -6.89 -78.45 17.27
CA SER A 721 -5.45 -78.25 17.58
C SER A 721 -5.22 -76.92 18.31
N PRO A 722 -4.28 -76.83 19.27
CA PRO A 722 -4.08 -75.63 20.09
C PRO A 722 -3.31 -74.52 19.33
N PRO A 723 -3.43 -73.24 19.72
CA PRO A 723 -2.88 -72.13 18.96
C PRO A 723 -1.37 -71.96 19.19
N SER A 724 -0.58 -71.99 18.11
CA SER A 724 0.82 -71.55 18.12
C SER A 724 0.94 -70.05 17.84
N LYS A 725 1.73 -69.34 18.66
CA LYS A 725 2.04 -67.91 18.52
C LYS A 725 2.79 -67.66 17.20
N LYS A 726 2.11 -67.08 16.19
CA LYS A 726 2.78 -66.66 14.94
C LYS A 726 3.50 -65.32 15.13
N ALA A 727 4.82 -65.36 15.02
CA ALA A 727 5.67 -64.17 14.94
C ALA A 727 5.34 -63.34 13.69
N ARG A 728 5.25 -62.02 13.87
CA ARG A 728 4.90 -61.04 12.83
C ARG A 728 6.12 -60.84 11.92
N ARG A 729 6.07 -61.30 10.67
CA ARG A 729 7.15 -61.09 9.68
C ARG A 729 7.28 -59.59 9.34
N PRO A 730 8.50 -59.03 9.20
CA PRO A 730 8.70 -57.64 8.82
C PRO A 730 8.21 -57.39 7.39
N ALA A 731 7.72 -56.17 7.13
CA ALA A 731 7.22 -55.76 5.82
C ALA A 731 8.36 -55.77 4.78
N LYS A 732 8.10 -56.38 3.62
CA LYS A 732 9.03 -56.41 2.49
C LYS A 732 9.04 -55.01 1.83
N VAL A 733 10.21 -54.36 1.82
CA VAL A 733 10.41 -53.07 1.12
C VAL A 733 10.81 -53.39 -0.31
N GLU A 734 10.01 -52.95 -1.29
CA GLU A 734 10.34 -53.03 -2.71
C GLU A 734 10.74 -51.62 -3.19
N ASN A 735 11.88 -51.51 -3.86
CA ASN A 735 12.40 -50.24 -4.36
C ASN A 735 11.94 -50.04 -5.81
N GLU A 736 11.26 -48.94 -6.09
CA GLU A 736 10.84 -48.54 -7.43
C GLU A 736 11.91 -47.64 -8.06
N ALA A 737 12.34 -47.96 -9.28
CA ALA A 737 13.30 -47.17 -10.03
C ALA A 737 12.55 -46.19 -10.95
N ILE A 738 12.81 -44.90 -10.80
CA ILE A 738 12.27 -43.83 -11.66
C ILE A 738 13.38 -43.42 -12.63
N PRO A 739 13.27 -43.71 -13.94
CA PRO A 739 14.27 -43.33 -14.92
C PRO A 739 14.23 -41.82 -15.19
N ILE A 740 15.39 -41.25 -15.55
CA ILE A 740 15.48 -39.86 -15.97
C ILE A 740 14.91 -39.71 -17.40
N PRO A 741 13.92 -38.84 -17.63
CA PRO A 741 13.40 -38.54 -18.96
C PRO A 741 14.48 -37.96 -19.90
N PRO A 742 14.36 -38.15 -21.22
CA PRO A 742 15.33 -37.63 -22.19
C PRO A 742 15.20 -36.13 -22.47
N THR A 743 14.18 -35.46 -21.93
CA THR A 743 13.84 -34.08 -22.23
C THR A 743 13.49 -33.29 -20.97
N ILE A 744 13.78 -31.98 -20.99
CA ILE A 744 13.43 -31.06 -19.90
C ILE A 744 11.96 -30.64 -20.01
N SER A 745 11.23 -30.69 -18.90
CA SER A 745 9.82 -30.25 -18.83
C SER A 745 9.71 -28.76 -18.52
N HIS A 746 10.55 -28.23 -17.61
CA HIS A 746 10.49 -26.83 -17.18
C HIS A 746 11.87 -26.20 -17.04
N PHE A 747 11.97 -24.92 -17.40
CA PHE A 747 13.08 -24.06 -17.01
C PHE A 747 12.57 -22.97 -16.05
N VAL A 748 13.36 -22.67 -15.03
CA VAL A 748 13.08 -21.60 -14.06
C VAL A 748 14.24 -20.62 -14.05
N MET A 749 13.94 -19.33 -14.16
CA MET A 749 14.92 -18.25 -14.07
C MET A 749 14.46 -17.21 -13.05
N ASN A 750 15.05 -17.23 -11.85
CA ASN A 750 14.75 -16.30 -10.76
C ASN A 750 15.83 -15.21 -10.60
N LEU A 751 15.98 -14.42 -11.67
CA LEU A 751 16.87 -13.26 -11.72
C LEU A 751 16.12 -12.04 -12.29
N PRO A 752 15.17 -11.43 -11.55
CA PRO A 752 14.16 -10.56 -12.16
C PRO A 752 14.68 -9.27 -12.82
N ALA A 753 15.92 -8.88 -12.51
CA ALA A 753 16.56 -7.73 -13.14
C ALA A 753 16.94 -7.99 -14.60
N SER A 754 17.47 -9.19 -14.92
CA SER A 754 18.09 -9.49 -16.22
C SER A 754 17.67 -10.83 -16.83
N ALA A 755 16.81 -11.64 -16.19
CA ALA A 755 16.47 -12.99 -16.67
C ALA A 755 15.89 -13.03 -18.09
N ILE A 756 15.23 -11.96 -18.56
CA ILE A 756 14.72 -11.87 -19.94
C ILE A 756 15.89 -11.88 -20.96
N GLU A 757 17.03 -11.30 -20.62
CA GLU A 757 18.22 -11.24 -21.50
C GLU A 757 18.86 -12.62 -21.74
N PHE A 758 18.51 -13.62 -20.92
CA PHE A 758 18.96 -15.01 -21.09
C PHE A 758 18.06 -15.80 -22.06
N LEU A 759 16.95 -15.23 -22.52
CA LEU A 759 16.01 -15.92 -23.42
C LEU A 759 16.60 -16.23 -24.79
N SER A 760 17.59 -15.45 -25.23
CA SER A 760 18.33 -15.72 -26.47
C SER A 760 19.04 -17.07 -26.45
N SER A 761 19.49 -17.54 -25.29
CA SER A 761 20.19 -18.84 -25.11
C SER A 761 19.28 -20.06 -25.30
N TYR A 762 17.95 -19.89 -25.40
CA TYR A 762 17.04 -20.99 -25.73
C TYR A 762 16.98 -21.28 -27.24
N ARG A 763 17.52 -20.40 -28.08
CA ARG A 763 17.59 -20.61 -29.52
C ARG A 763 18.49 -21.80 -29.84
N GLY A 764 17.94 -22.78 -30.56
CA GLY A 764 18.65 -24.00 -30.94
C GLY A 764 18.99 -24.94 -29.79
N VAL A 765 18.34 -24.81 -28.63
CA VAL A 765 18.60 -25.66 -27.45
C VAL A 765 18.33 -27.16 -27.71
N TYR A 766 17.48 -27.48 -28.70
CA TYR A 766 17.20 -28.85 -29.14
C TYR A 766 17.45 -29.06 -30.64
N ALA A 767 18.31 -28.25 -31.27
CA ALA A 767 18.65 -28.41 -32.69
C ALA A 767 19.14 -29.84 -32.98
N GLY A 768 18.51 -30.52 -33.95
CA GLY A 768 18.83 -31.91 -34.31
C GLY A 768 18.24 -32.98 -33.38
N GLN A 769 17.40 -32.60 -32.41
CA GLN A 769 16.69 -33.51 -31.50
C GLN A 769 15.16 -33.44 -31.67
N GLU A 770 14.68 -33.07 -32.85
CA GLU A 770 13.26 -32.88 -33.17
C GLU A 770 12.45 -34.16 -32.96
N ALA A 771 13.07 -35.33 -33.14
CA ALA A 771 12.47 -36.65 -32.99
C ALA A 771 12.00 -36.96 -31.56
N LEU A 772 12.51 -36.24 -30.55
CA LEU A 772 12.08 -36.41 -29.16
C LEU A 772 10.71 -35.77 -28.89
N PHE A 773 10.31 -34.78 -29.70
CA PHE A 773 9.19 -33.88 -29.40
C PHE A 773 8.00 -34.07 -30.35
N HIS A 774 6.79 -33.86 -29.84
CA HIS A 774 5.55 -33.93 -30.61
C HIS A 774 5.59 -32.98 -31.83
N PRO A 775 5.12 -33.40 -33.03
CA PRO A 775 4.42 -34.66 -33.31
C PRO A 775 5.32 -35.87 -33.61
N LEU A 776 6.64 -35.70 -33.69
CA LEU A 776 7.56 -36.79 -34.06
C LEU A 776 7.84 -37.74 -32.89
N GLY A 777 7.93 -37.20 -31.68
CA GLY A 777 8.12 -37.93 -30.44
C GLY A 777 7.02 -37.69 -29.42
N PRO A 778 7.09 -38.36 -28.25
CA PRO A 778 6.07 -38.28 -27.21
C PRO A 778 6.21 -37.04 -26.30
N ALA A 779 7.37 -36.37 -26.26
CA ALA A 779 7.61 -35.27 -25.34
C ALA A 779 7.03 -33.94 -25.85
N LYS A 780 6.66 -33.05 -24.93
CA LYS A 780 6.35 -31.66 -25.26
C LYS A 780 7.59 -30.80 -25.08
N LEU A 781 7.63 -29.66 -25.77
CA LEU A 781 8.67 -28.67 -25.51
C LEU A 781 8.58 -28.11 -24.08
N PRO A 782 9.69 -27.64 -23.52
CA PRO A 782 9.71 -27.15 -22.15
C PRO A 782 8.87 -25.88 -21.96
N VAL A 783 8.35 -25.69 -20.75
CA VAL A 783 7.79 -24.41 -20.31
C VAL A 783 8.90 -23.59 -19.64
N VAL A 784 9.05 -22.34 -20.08
CA VAL A 784 10.02 -21.40 -19.51
C VAL A 784 9.31 -20.47 -18.55
N HIS A 785 9.76 -20.44 -17.29
CA HIS A 785 9.30 -19.53 -16.24
C HIS A 785 10.35 -18.46 -15.99
N VAL A 786 10.13 -17.25 -16.49
CA VAL A 786 11.05 -16.12 -16.39
C VAL A 786 10.50 -15.07 -15.42
N HIS A 787 11.24 -14.79 -14.36
CA HIS A 787 10.90 -13.70 -13.46
C HIS A 787 11.42 -12.37 -14.01
N CYS A 788 10.66 -11.30 -13.84
CA CYS A 788 11.05 -9.97 -14.31
C CYS A 788 10.46 -8.85 -13.47
N PHE A 789 11.07 -7.66 -13.51
CA PHE A 789 10.47 -6.44 -12.99
C PHE A 789 9.72 -5.66 -14.08
N SER A 790 8.64 -4.99 -13.66
CA SER A 790 7.95 -3.96 -14.44
C SER A 790 7.73 -2.73 -13.56
N TYR A 791 7.83 -1.55 -14.17
CA TYR A 791 7.53 -0.29 -13.51
C TYR A 791 6.04 0.03 -13.63
N LYS A 792 5.46 0.66 -12.60
CA LYS A 792 4.09 1.16 -12.63
C LYS A 792 4.11 2.50 -13.39
N ALA A 793 3.97 2.48 -14.71
CA ALA A 793 3.65 3.67 -15.48
C ALA A 793 2.14 3.96 -15.36
N ASP A 794 1.74 5.22 -15.42
CA ASP A 794 0.34 5.64 -15.23
C ASP A 794 -0.60 5.16 -16.36
N ASP A 795 -0.06 4.86 -17.56
CA ASP A 795 -0.86 4.61 -18.77
C ASP A 795 -0.63 3.26 -19.49
N GLU A 796 0.35 2.44 -19.08
CA GLU A 796 0.64 1.15 -19.76
C GLU A 796 0.29 -0.08 -18.91
N THR A 797 -0.37 -1.06 -19.54
CA THR A 797 -0.57 -2.38 -18.92
C THR A 797 0.79 -3.11 -18.80
N PRO A 798 1.28 -3.46 -17.60
CA PRO A 798 2.59 -4.12 -17.40
C PRO A 798 2.80 -5.38 -18.24
N GLY A 799 1.71 -6.03 -18.67
CA GLY A 799 1.79 -7.22 -19.50
C GLY A 799 2.29 -6.96 -20.93
N ALA A 800 2.03 -5.78 -21.50
CA ALA A 800 2.43 -5.45 -22.88
C ALA A 800 3.96 -5.30 -22.99
N ASP A 801 4.55 -4.48 -22.11
CA ASP A 801 5.99 -4.29 -22.01
C ASP A 801 6.75 -5.63 -21.78
N ILE A 802 6.29 -6.46 -20.84
CA ILE A 802 6.91 -7.76 -20.58
C ILE A 802 6.91 -8.64 -21.84
N ARG A 803 5.81 -8.67 -22.60
CA ARG A 803 5.72 -9.46 -23.85
C ARG A 803 6.62 -8.90 -24.95
N GLU A 804 6.74 -7.59 -25.07
CA GLU A 804 7.62 -6.96 -26.05
C GLU A 804 9.08 -7.31 -25.77
N ARG A 805 9.52 -7.16 -24.51
CA ARG A 805 10.86 -7.54 -24.08
C ARG A 805 11.15 -9.03 -24.31
N ILE A 806 10.21 -9.91 -23.97
CA ILE A 806 10.33 -11.35 -24.26
C ILE A 806 10.43 -11.61 -25.76
N SER A 807 9.58 -10.96 -26.58
CA SER A 807 9.59 -11.17 -28.04
C SER A 807 10.93 -10.77 -28.65
N ARG A 808 11.50 -9.66 -28.16
CA ARG A 808 12.78 -9.13 -28.62
C ARG A 808 13.94 -10.08 -28.31
N GLU A 809 14.09 -10.51 -27.05
CA GLU A 809 15.22 -11.37 -26.64
C GLU A 809 15.08 -12.80 -27.18
N LEU A 810 13.86 -13.30 -27.35
CA LEU A 810 13.60 -14.63 -27.90
C LEU A 810 13.73 -14.66 -29.44
N GLY A 811 13.65 -13.50 -30.11
CA GLY A 811 13.60 -13.41 -31.56
C GLY A 811 12.31 -13.98 -32.17
N TYR A 812 11.22 -14.04 -31.40
CA TYR A 812 9.94 -14.63 -31.80
C TYR A 812 8.74 -13.81 -31.28
N PRO A 813 7.75 -13.45 -32.12
CA PRO A 813 6.62 -12.64 -31.69
C PRO A 813 5.65 -13.42 -30.80
N VAL A 814 5.66 -13.14 -29.50
CA VAL A 814 4.76 -13.82 -28.53
C VAL A 814 3.38 -13.16 -28.46
N LYS A 815 2.35 -13.97 -28.17
CA LYS A 815 0.94 -13.55 -28.05
C LYS A 815 0.51 -13.47 -26.59
N ALA A 816 -0.48 -12.62 -26.32
CA ALA A 816 -1.12 -12.54 -25.00
C ALA A 816 -2.06 -13.74 -24.76
N SER A 817 -2.12 -14.21 -23.53
CA SER A 817 -3.13 -15.19 -23.11
C SER A 817 -4.50 -14.53 -22.93
N SER A 818 -5.58 -15.22 -23.30
CA SER A 818 -6.97 -14.79 -23.05
C SER A 818 -7.39 -14.87 -21.57
N ALA A 819 -6.52 -15.38 -20.69
CA ALA A 819 -6.76 -15.59 -19.26
C ALA A 819 -5.80 -14.78 -18.37
N GLU A 820 -5.52 -13.52 -18.71
CA GLU A 820 -4.76 -12.61 -17.84
C GLU A 820 -5.47 -12.45 -16.48
N GLY A 821 -4.80 -12.84 -15.39
CA GLY A 821 -5.27 -12.64 -14.01
C GLY A 821 -6.05 -13.79 -13.35
N ALA A 822 -6.23 -14.94 -14.01
CA ALA A 822 -6.81 -16.12 -13.37
C ALA A 822 -5.76 -16.88 -12.52
N GLU A 823 -6.13 -17.30 -11.30
CA GLU A 823 -5.31 -18.21 -10.48
C GLU A 823 -5.06 -19.51 -11.27
N ALA A 824 -3.77 -19.81 -11.49
CA ALA A 824 -3.34 -20.98 -12.23
C ALA A 824 -3.71 -22.28 -11.47
N GLY A 825 -4.80 -22.92 -11.87
CA GLY A 825 -4.97 -24.35 -11.68
C GLY A 825 -4.09 -25.08 -12.68
N ALA A 826 -2.80 -25.22 -12.37
CA ALA A 826 -1.78 -25.61 -13.34
C ALA A 826 -1.75 -27.12 -13.61
N GLY A 827 -2.24 -27.50 -14.80
CA GLY A 827 -1.73 -28.67 -15.51
C GLY A 827 -0.82 -28.22 -16.65
N ASP A 828 0.19 -29.03 -17.00
CA ASP A 828 1.08 -28.80 -18.14
C ASP A 828 0.30 -28.62 -19.47
N ASP A 829 -0.89 -29.21 -19.59
CA ASP A 829 -1.76 -29.14 -20.78
C ASP A 829 -2.31 -27.73 -21.12
N GLU A 830 -2.12 -26.74 -20.25
CA GLU A 830 -2.68 -25.41 -20.45
C GLU A 830 -1.73 -24.41 -21.16
N TYR A 831 -0.45 -24.73 -21.32
CA TYR A 831 0.53 -23.85 -21.97
C TYR A 831 0.60 -24.07 -23.48
N GLU A 832 0.10 -23.10 -24.25
CA GLU A 832 0.19 -23.07 -25.71
C GLU A 832 1.52 -22.46 -26.19
N GLU A 833 2.01 -22.92 -27.34
CA GLU A 833 3.24 -22.42 -27.97
C GLU A 833 3.11 -20.93 -28.32
N GLY A 834 4.10 -20.13 -27.89
CA GLY A 834 4.14 -18.70 -28.18
C GLY A 834 3.10 -17.85 -27.44
N VAL A 835 2.34 -18.41 -26.49
CA VAL A 835 1.37 -17.66 -25.67
C VAL A 835 1.95 -17.43 -24.27
N VAL A 836 2.14 -16.16 -23.89
CA VAL A 836 2.73 -15.78 -22.60
C VAL A 836 1.64 -15.53 -21.56
N ARG A 837 1.76 -16.21 -20.42
CA ARG A 837 0.98 -15.98 -19.20
C ARG A 837 1.79 -15.15 -18.22
N ILE A 838 1.22 -14.10 -17.65
CA ILE A 838 1.92 -13.20 -16.73
C ILE A 838 1.26 -13.28 -15.36
N HIS A 839 2.04 -13.68 -14.36
CA HIS A 839 1.63 -13.75 -12.97
C HIS A 839 2.30 -12.64 -12.16
N ARG A 840 1.52 -11.86 -11.41
CA ARG A 840 2.06 -10.86 -10.48
C ARG A 840 2.52 -11.55 -9.20
N VAL A 841 3.81 -11.45 -8.88
CA VAL A 841 4.42 -12.11 -7.72
C VAL A 841 4.28 -11.24 -6.47
N ARG A 842 4.83 -10.02 -6.50
CA ARG A 842 4.80 -9.08 -5.36
C ARG A 842 5.17 -7.66 -5.76
N ASP A 843 4.87 -6.71 -4.90
CA ASP A 843 5.40 -5.34 -5.00
C ASP A 843 6.80 -5.28 -4.36
N VAL A 844 7.75 -4.67 -5.08
CA VAL A 844 9.16 -4.59 -4.70
C VAL A 844 9.48 -3.22 -4.12
N ALA A 845 8.98 -2.17 -4.77
CA ALA A 845 9.04 -0.78 -4.36
C ALA A 845 7.73 -0.07 -4.81
N PRO A 846 7.44 1.17 -4.36
CA PRO A 846 6.19 1.86 -4.70
C PRO A 846 5.84 1.82 -6.20
N ALA A 847 6.83 2.09 -7.05
CA ALA A 847 6.71 2.10 -8.51
C ALA A 847 7.24 0.84 -9.22
N LYS A 848 7.59 -0.24 -8.49
CA LYS A 848 8.23 -1.43 -9.07
C LYS A 848 7.59 -2.72 -8.57
N SER A 849 7.15 -3.55 -9.50
CA SER A 849 6.51 -4.84 -9.20
C SER A 849 7.26 -5.99 -9.86
N MET A 850 7.23 -7.15 -9.21
CA MET A 850 7.81 -8.40 -9.70
C MET A 850 6.74 -9.27 -10.34
N TYR A 851 7.06 -9.85 -11.48
CA TYR A 851 6.20 -10.74 -12.25
C TYR A 851 6.95 -12.04 -12.60
N CYS A 852 6.20 -13.10 -12.86
CA CYS A 852 6.68 -14.32 -13.50
C CYS A 852 5.91 -14.49 -14.82
N ALA A 853 6.62 -14.41 -15.94
CA ALA A 853 6.09 -14.75 -17.25
C ALA A 853 6.35 -16.24 -17.53
N SER A 854 5.35 -16.95 -18.04
CA SER A 854 5.43 -18.39 -18.31
C SER A 854 4.86 -18.72 -19.68
N PHE A 855 5.62 -19.44 -20.49
CA PHE A 855 5.22 -19.82 -21.85
C PHE A 855 5.90 -21.13 -22.28
N ARG A 856 5.22 -21.86 -23.18
CA ARG A 856 5.81 -23.01 -23.87
C ARG A 856 6.81 -22.50 -24.90
N LEU A 857 8.04 -23.02 -24.88
CA LEU A 857 9.08 -22.64 -25.83
C LEU A 857 8.58 -22.89 -27.28
N PRO A 858 8.60 -21.90 -28.19
CA PRO A 858 8.16 -22.09 -29.57
C PRO A 858 9.08 -23.06 -30.32
N ARG A 859 8.50 -23.95 -31.14
CA ARG A 859 9.27 -24.90 -31.98
C ARG A 859 10.31 -24.22 -32.86
N GLU A 860 9.95 -23.09 -33.46
CA GLU A 860 10.84 -22.31 -34.34
C GLU A 860 12.10 -21.82 -33.61
N VAL A 861 12.00 -21.56 -32.30
CA VAL A 861 13.13 -21.12 -31.48
C VAL A 861 13.93 -22.33 -31.01
N ALA A 862 13.27 -23.35 -30.49
CA ALA A 862 13.91 -24.53 -29.91
C ALA A 862 14.80 -25.30 -30.92
N PHE A 863 14.37 -25.35 -32.18
CA PHE A 863 15.03 -26.08 -33.26
C PHE A 863 15.77 -25.19 -34.27
N ALA A 864 15.87 -23.87 -34.00
CA ALA A 864 16.67 -22.98 -34.83
C ALA A 864 18.14 -23.43 -34.88
N ALA A 865 18.87 -22.99 -35.92
CA ALA A 865 20.33 -23.12 -35.92
C ALA A 865 20.90 -22.41 -34.68
N ARG A 866 21.85 -23.07 -34.00
CA ARG A 866 22.60 -22.49 -32.90
C ARG A 866 23.51 -21.40 -33.49
N GLU A 867 23.43 -20.19 -32.95
CA GLU A 867 24.34 -19.08 -33.30
C GLU A 867 25.72 -19.28 -32.67
#